data_AF-A0A3N6GCK5-F1
#
_entry.id   AF-A0A3N6GCK5-F1
#
_cell.length_a   1.000
_cell.length_b   1.000
_cell.length_c   1.000
_cell.angle_alpha   90.00
_cell.angle_beta   90.00
_cell.angle_gamma   90.00
#
_symmetry.space_group_name_H-M   'P 1'
#
loop_
_entity.id
_entity.type
_entity.pdbx_description
1 polymer ?
#
loop_
_entity_poly.entity_id
_entity_poly.type
_entity_poly.pdbx_seq_one_letter_code
_entity_poly.pdbx_strand_id
1 'polypeptide(L)'
;MNDGRWRKAGGTLIRVISVWAVSTLTMLALAGILPDFQLQADDGDTVTRTAFTAAWGAGAFGLLSALVWPVLVRALLIVPALVLGGLVFFLNGSLLLIALRLIPDGRGDANPETAVVVAAVMSAVASATSTALAVRDDDAYRRRLSRLADRRRRRSGTPQTADRGRSGPPGIVFLQLDGVGHDVLAQAAADGLMPTVAGLLADEAGHRLTPWTTDWSSQTGASQLGILHGSNHDVPAFRWFEKETGTVMVSSRPASALELQRRAIARTHDGGLLTVDGASRGNLFSGGADQLALVLSMAARRGKGRRSRAGYFAYFSDPANAVRTALSFVAEVGREMGQSLRARVRKESPRVKRGGLYPFIRAFATVVERDVVVSAVIGDMFAGRTAVYADLVAYDEVAHHSGPHSRDAEKVLTRLDRSLGLILKVADHTPRAYRIVLLSDHGQSPGETFAGRYGLTLKDLVRAGCGLPVPRRAQRTRSASEARDAVRIALHRPVVGVSEAEYPAKPSDPVVLASGNLGLLSFPDIEGRATREQLDRRYPALLGTLAAHPGIGFLLVKSQKHGSVVLGPGGAEIPLAELRDGEGPMAVFGPGAADAVRRTDGFPHVADVMVNSMHDPETGRVHAFEEQIGSHGGLGGEQSRPFLLWPRTLTDPLDAMAADLPPGTSEAGPAGIPQAGPVGAEAVHRVLARWLRELSGPQVPLQQEGFTGAVRVDEPFPEGVAGAATPVSADVPVAAEVVPLRVDAPESGDAVPGARG
;
A
#
# COMPACT_ATOMS: atom_id res chain seq x y z
N MET A 1 -5.71 43.15 -28.35
CA MET A 1 -5.84 42.19 -27.22
C MET A 1 -7.21 41.49 -27.11
N ASN A 2 -8.04 41.40 -28.17
CA ASN A 2 -9.40 40.80 -28.08
C ASN A 2 -9.62 39.49 -28.86
N ASP A 3 -8.89 39.20 -29.93
CA ASP A 3 -9.20 38.04 -30.80
C ASP A 3 -8.93 36.67 -30.16
N GLY A 4 -7.99 36.62 -29.22
CA GLY A 4 -7.69 35.40 -28.47
C GLY A 4 -8.77 35.01 -27.45
N ARG A 5 -9.66 35.93 -27.02
CA ARG A 5 -10.76 35.61 -26.07
C ARG A 5 -11.99 35.07 -26.79
N TRP A 6 -12.29 35.60 -27.98
CA TRP A 6 -13.42 35.16 -28.81
C TRP A 6 -13.22 33.76 -29.39
N ARG A 7 -12.00 33.44 -29.87
CA ARG A 7 -11.63 32.07 -30.26
C ARG A 7 -11.73 31.07 -29.09
N LYS A 8 -11.40 31.49 -27.86
CA LYS A 8 -11.47 30.66 -26.63
C LYS A 8 -12.92 30.40 -26.17
N ALA A 9 -13.78 31.42 -26.24
CA ALA A 9 -15.20 31.27 -25.94
C ALA A 9 -15.89 30.38 -27.00
N GLY A 10 -15.56 30.59 -28.28
CA GLY A 10 -16.08 29.79 -29.39
C GLY A 10 -15.75 28.30 -29.28
N GLY A 11 -14.49 27.93 -29.03
CA GLY A 11 -14.11 26.51 -28.90
C GLY A 11 -14.75 25.82 -27.69
N THR A 12 -14.92 26.53 -26.56
CA THR A 12 -15.61 26.00 -25.38
C THR A 12 -17.10 25.82 -25.65
N LEU A 13 -17.73 26.80 -26.31
CA LEU A 13 -19.13 26.76 -26.69
C LEU A 13 -19.41 25.64 -27.68
N ILE A 14 -18.57 25.46 -28.70
CA ILE A 14 -18.67 24.37 -29.68
C ILE A 14 -18.60 23.03 -28.96
N ARG A 15 -17.66 22.84 -28.03
CA ARG A 15 -17.56 21.58 -27.27
C ARG A 15 -18.78 21.31 -26.41
N VAL A 16 -19.31 22.31 -25.72
CA VAL A 16 -20.55 22.17 -24.92
C VAL A 16 -21.73 21.81 -25.82
N ILE A 17 -21.87 22.48 -26.96
CA ILE A 17 -22.92 22.19 -27.94
C ILE A 17 -22.76 20.78 -28.53
N SER A 18 -21.55 20.36 -28.88
CA SER A 18 -21.30 19.02 -29.42
C SER A 18 -21.58 17.91 -28.40
N VAL A 19 -21.14 18.08 -27.15
CA VAL A 19 -21.45 17.13 -26.08
C VAL A 19 -22.95 17.09 -25.82
N TRP A 20 -23.61 18.25 -25.80
CA TRP A 20 -25.06 18.33 -25.63
C TRP A 20 -25.82 17.64 -26.75
N ALA A 21 -25.47 17.91 -28.02
CA ALA A 21 -26.08 17.30 -29.19
C ALA A 21 -25.93 15.77 -29.21
N VAL A 22 -24.72 15.25 -28.94
CA VAL A 22 -24.50 13.80 -28.88
C VAL A 22 -25.25 13.18 -27.70
N SER A 23 -25.32 13.87 -26.57
CA SER A 23 -26.11 13.42 -25.40
C SER A 23 -27.61 13.38 -25.74
N THR A 24 -28.14 14.37 -26.44
CA THR A 24 -29.53 14.38 -26.91
C THR A 24 -29.83 13.22 -27.85
N LEU A 25 -28.96 12.94 -28.81
CA LEU A 25 -29.11 11.80 -29.72
C LEU A 25 -29.06 10.47 -28.97
N THR A 26 -28.19 10.37 -27.97
CA THR A 26 -28.08 9.17 -27.12
C THR A 26 -29.35 8.96 -26.30
N MET A 27 -29.91 10.03 -25.74
CA MET A 27 -31.16 9.99 -24.98
C MET A 27 -32.35 9.56 -25.86
N LEU A 28 -32.42 10.06 -27.10
CA LEU A 28 -33.43 9.62 -28.08
C LEU A 28 -33.27 8.14 -28.45
N ALA A 29 -32.04 7.69 -28.70
CA ALA A 29 -31.77 6.30 -29.02
C ALA A 29 -32.15 5.37 -27.86
N LEU A 30 -31.83 5.74 -26.63
CA LEU A 30 -32.18 4.98 -25.44
C LEU A 30 -33.69 4.90 -25.22
N ALA A 31 -34.43 6.00 -25.47
CA ALA A 31 -35.89 6.00 -25.37
C ALA A 31 -36.56 5.13 -26.43
N GLY A 32 -35.94 4.97 -27.61
CA GLY A 32 -36.43 4.06 -28.64
C GLY A 32 -36.09 2.58 -28.40
N ILE A 33 -35.07 2.28 -27.59
CA ILE A 33 -34.60 0.91 -27.31
C ILE A 33 -35.20 0.36 -26.01
N LEU A 34 -35.37 1.21 -25.00
CA LEU A 34 -35.79 0.82 -23.66
C LEU A 34 -37.28 1.15 -23.45
N PRO A 35 -38.16 0.13 -23.35
CA PRO A 35 -39.60 0.35 -23.23
C PRO A 35 -39.99 1.09 -21.94
N ASP A 36 -39.20 0.95 -20.88
CA ASP A 36 -39.41 1.58 -19.57
C ASP A 36 -38.73 2.95 -19.43
N PHE A 37 -38.23 3.53 -20.53
CA PHE A 37 -37.68 4.88 -20.57
C PHE A 37 -38.42 5.73 -21.59
N GLN A 38 -39.41 6.47 -21.11
CA GLN A 38 -40.30 7.23 -21.97
C GLN A 38 -40.01 8.73 -21.91
N LEU A 39 -39.86 9.32 -23.09
CA LEU A 39 -39.75 10.78 -23.30
C LEU A 39 -41.04 11.35 -23.92
N GLN A 40 -42.08 10.53 -23.98
CA GLN A 40 -43.42 10.81 -24.53
C GLN A 40 -44.45 10.54 -23.43
N ALA A 41 -45.53 11.31 -23.42
CA ALA A 41 -46.76 10.88 -22.74
C ALA A 41 -47.55 9.97 -23.69
N ASP A 42 -48.38 9.08 -23.14
CA ASP A 42 -49.17 8.07 -23.89
C ASP A 42 -50.05 8.66 -25.02
N ASP A 43 -50.33 9.97 -25.00
CA ASP A 43 -51.04 10.68 -26.06
C ASP A 43 -50.07 11.32 -27.09
N GLY A 44 -49.65 10.52 -28.07
CA GLY A 44 -49.31 10.93 -29.45
C GLY A 44 -48.60 12.27 -29.69
N ASP A 45 -47.41 12.50 -29.11
CA ASP A 45 -46.60 13.69 -29.39
C ASP A 45 -45.85 13.62 -30.74
N THR A 46 -45.64 14.78 -31.37
CA THR A 46 -44.89 14.94 -32.64
C THR A 46 -43.39 14.68 -32.43
N VAL A 47 -42.70 14.10 -33.43
CA VAL A 47 -41.25 13.78 -33.40
C VAL A 47 -40.38 14.97 -32.96
N THR A 48 -40.73 16.19 -33.39
CA THR A 48 -40.08 17.45 -33.01
C THR A 48 -40.18 17.75 -31.52
N ARG A 49 -41.30 17.39 -30.88
CA ARG A 49 -41.54 17.62 -29.45
C ARG A 49 -40.73 16.64 -28.60
N THR A 50 -40.66 15.37 -29.00
CA THR A 50 -39.80 14.37 -28.34
C THR A 50 -38.32 14.73 -28.44
N ALA A 51 -37.88 15.25 -29.59
CA ALA A 51 -36.52 15.75 -29.76
C ALA A 51 -36.21 16.95 -28.83
N PHE A 52 -37.18 17.84 -28.64
CA PHE A 52 -37.07 18.97 -27.71
C PHE A 52 -37.00 18.52 -26.25
N THR A 53 -37.85 17.57 -25.84
CA THR A 53 -37.83 16.92 -24.52
C THR A 53 -36.48 16.26 -24.24
N ALA A 54 -35.94 15.51 -25.20
CA ALA A 54 -34.62 14.90 -25.09
C ALA A 54 -33.49 15.94 -25.00
N ALA A 55 -33.61 17.07 -25.71
CA ALA A 55 -32.65 18.17 -25.64
C ALA A 55 -32.63 18.80 -24.24
N TRP A 56 -33.81 19.11 -23.69
CA TRP A 56 -33.93 19.63 -22.32
C TRP A 56 -33.48 18.63 -21.27
N GLY A 57 -33.88 17.36 -21.38
CA GLY A 57 -33.47 16.30 -20.46
C GLY A 57 -31.95 16.10 -20.46
N ALA A 58 -31.32 16.02 -21.63
CA ALA A 58 -29.86 15.91 -21.75
C ALA A 58 -29.14 17.16 -21.22
N GLY A 59 -29.69 18.35 -21.47
CA GLY A 59 -29.13 19.61 -20.98
C GLY A 59 -29.21 19.75 -19.46
N ALA A 60 -30.38 19.47 -18.87
CA ALA A 60 -30.61 19.48 -17.43
C ALA A 60 -29.77 18.42 -16.72
N PHE A 61 -29.72 17.20 -17.26
CA PHE A 61 -28.87 16.13 -16.73
C PHE A 61 -27.38 16.50 -16.78
N GLY A 62 -26.91 17.05 -17.90
CA GLY A 62 -25.53 17.53 -18.03
C GLY A 62 -25.18 18.65 -17.06
N LEU A 63 -26.10 19.62 -16.87
CA LEU A 63 -25.91 20.73 -15.94
C LEU A 63 -25.91 20.27 -14.47
N LEU A 64 -26.87 19.44 -14.09
CA LEU A 64 -26.93 18.85 -12.75
C LEU A 64 -25.69 18.01 -12.46
N SER A 65 -25.24 17.21 -13.44
CA SER A 65 -23.99 16.46 -13.34
C SER A 65 -22.76 17.36 -13.24
N ALA A 66 -22.75 18.55 -13.84
CA ALA A 66 -21.63 19.48 -13.73
C ALA A 66 -21.60 20.23 -12.38
N LEU A 67 -22.77 20.55 -11.82
CA LEU A 67 -22.90 21.39 -10.62
C LEU A 67 -23.07 20.60 -9.32
N VAL A 68 -23.90 19.56 -9.34
CA VAL A 68 -24.29 18.80 -8.15
C VAL A 68 -23.32 17.66 -7.88
N TRP A 69 -22.80 17.01 -8.94
CA TRP A 69 -21.85 15.90 -8.81
C TRP A 69 -20.61 16.24 -7.98
N PRO A 70 -19.90 17.37 -8.18
CA PRO A 70 -18.71 17.68 -7.38
C PRO A 70 -19.05 17.90 -5.89
N VAL A 71 -20.24 18.42 -5.59
CA VAL A 71 -20.73 18.61 -4.22
C VAL A 71 -21.05 17.26 -3.57
N LEU A 72 -21.74 16.38 -4.30
CA LEU A 72 -22.04 15.02 -3.86
C LEU A 72 -20.76 14.22 -3.60
N VAL A 73 -19.81 14.22 -4.54
CA VAL A 73 -18.51 13.57 -4.37
C VAL A 73 -17.82 14.11 -3.12
N ARG A 74 -17.81 15.44 -2.90
CA ARG A 74 -17.20 16.04 -1.69
C ARG A 74 -17.86 15.56 -0.40
N ALA A 75 -19.19 15.41 -0.38
CA ALA A 75 -19.94 14.91 0.77
C ALA A 75 -19.73 13.40 0.99
N LEU A 76 -19.58 12.63 -0.08
CA LEU A 76 -19.43 11.18 -0.07
C LEU A 76 -18.01 10.66 0.19
N LEU A 77 -16.99 11.52 0.25
CA LEU A 77 -15.62 11.13 0.63
C LEU A 77 -15.49 10.60 2.08
N ILE A 78 -16.60 10.52 2.80
CA ILE A 78 -16.72 9.86 4.11
C ILE A 78 -17.08 8.38 3.94
N VAL A 79 -17.63 7.98 2.78
CA VAL A 79 -18.14 6.64 2.53
C VAL A 79 -17.05 5.77 1.86
N PRO A 80 -16.80 4.54 2.34
CA PRO A 80 -15.86 3.61 1.75
C PRO A 80 -16.08 3.34 0.25
N ALA A 81 -14.99 3.15 -0.50
CA ALA A 81 -14.97 2.96 -1.95
C ALA A 81 -15.92 1.85 -2.47
N LEU A 82 -16.21 0.84 -1.65
CA LEU A 82 -17.16 -0.25 -1.96
C LEU A 82 -18.62 0.22 -2.07
N VAL A 83 -19.01 1.26 -1.34
CA VAL A 83 -20.34 1.88 -1.46
C VAL A 83 -20.36 2.83 -2.67
N LEU A 84 -19.21 3.37 -3.06
CA LEU A 84 -19.06 4.35 -4.14
C LEU A 84 -19.58 3.81 -5.48
N GLY A 85 -19.37 2.52 -5.80
CA GLY A 85 -19.85 1.93 -7.04
C GLY A 85 -21.38 1.99 -7.18
N GLY A 86 -22.11 1.39 -6.24
CA GLY A 86 -23.58 1.40 -6.24
C GLY A 86 -24.15 2.81 -6.04
N LEU A 87 -23.48 3.63 -5.23
CA LEU A 87 -23.90 4.99 -4.93
C LEU A 87 -23.69 5.95 -6.11
N VAL A 88 -22.66 5.76 -6.94
CA VAL A 88 -22.46 6.52 -8.19
C VAL A 88 -23.58 6.24 -9.18
N PHE A 89 -23.95 4.98 -9.35
CA PHE A 89 -25.05 4.57 -10.22
C PHE A 89 -26.40 5.08 -9.71
N PHE A 90 -26.66 4.91 -8.41
CA PHE A 90 -27.86 5.43 -7.75
C PHE A 90 -27.95 6.96 -7.84
N LEU A 91 -26.86 7.69 -7.58
CA LEU A 91 -26.86 9.15 -7.65
C LEU A 91 -27.00 9.67 -9.08
N ASN A 92 -26.34 9.05 -10.06
CA ASN A 92 -26.53 9.41 -11.47
C ASN A 92 -27.96 9.12 -11.95
N GLY A 93 -28.52 7.96 -11.58
CA GLY A 93 -29.93 7.65 -11.84
C GLY A 93 -30.87 8.66 -11.18
N SER A 94 -30.59 9.04 -9.92
CA SER A 94 -31.35 10.07 -9.21
C SER A 94 -31.27 11.44 -9.88
N LEU A 95 -30.07 11.84 -10.35
CA LEU A 95 -29.87 13.10 -11.08
C LEU A 95 -30.63 13.08 -12.42
N LEU A 96 -30.70 11.94 -13.09
CA LEU A 96 -31.51 11.79 -14.31
C LEU A 96 -33.00 11.90 -13.99
N LEU A 97 -33.49 11.23 -12.94
CA LEU A 97 -34.90 11.34 -12.53
C LEU A 97 -35.26 12.79 -12.18
N ILE A 98 -34.38 13.52 -11.50
CA ILE A 98 -34.55 14.95 -11.22
C ILE A 98 -34.55 15.74 -12.54
N ALA A 99 -33.63 15.46 -13.46
CA ALA A 99 -33.57 16.12 -14.76
C ALA A 99 -34.87 15.93 -15.57
N LEU A 100 -35.44 14.73 -15.57
CA LEU A 100 -36.71 14.42 -16.24
C LEU A 100 -37.89 15.18 -15.59
N ARG A 101 -37.89 15.34 -14.25
CA ARG A 101 -38.89 16.13 -13.52
C ARG A 101 -38.79 17.64 -13.77
N LEU A 102 -37.60 18.13 -14.14
CA LEU A 102 -37.37 19.55 -14.45
C LEU A 102 -37.75 19.92 -15.88
N ILE A 103 -38.15 18.95 -16.71
CA ILE A 103 -38.61 19.22 -18.07
C ILE A 103 -39.95 19.97 -17.99
N PRO A 104 -40.06 21.17 -18.61
CA PRO A 104 -41.33 21.87 -18.71
C PRO A 104 -42.33 20.96 -19.44
N ASP A 105 -43.40 20.58 -18.74
CA ASP A 105 -44.49 19.65 -19.12
C ASP A 105 -44.50 18.29 -18.37
N GLY A 106 -43.46 17.91 -17.62
CA GLY A 106 -43.50 16.72 -16.73
C GLY A 106 -43.59 15.36 -17.43
N ARG A 107 -43.13 15.25 -18.69
CA ARG A 107 -43.38 14.11 -19.62
C ARG A 107 -42.25 13.08 -19.74
N GLY A 108 -41.24 13.16 -18.89
CA GLY A 108 -40.15 12.19 -18.86
C GLY A 108 -40.34 11.24 -17.70
N ASP A 109 -40.48 9.94 -17.98
CA ASP A 109 -40.57 8.91 -16.94
C ASP A 109 -39.60 7.77 -17.18
N ALA A 110 -39.08 7.24 -16.09
CA ALA A 110 -38.15 6.14 -16.09
C ALA A 110 -38.29 5.38 -14.78
N ASN A 111 -38.44 4.06 -14.86
CA ASN A 111 -38.30 3.24 -13.67
C ASN A 111 -36.89 3.42 -13.05
N PRO A 112 -36.75 3.37 -11.71
CA PRO A 112 -35.47 3.68 -11.04
C PRO A 112 -34.27 2.86 -11.55
N GLU A 113 -34.49 1.58 -11.89
CA GLU A 113 -33.45 0.71 -12.45
C GLU A 113 -33.02 1.17 -13.86
N THR A 114 -34.00 1.49 -14.72
CA THR A 114 -33.78 1.99 -16.08
C THR A 114 -33.09 3.36 -16.07
N ALA A 115 -33.47 4.24 -15.13
CA ALA A 115 -32.84 5.55 -14.98
C ALA A 115 -31.35 5.45 -14.65
N VAL A 116 -30.96 4.47 -13.82
CA VAL A 116 -29.54 4.20 -13.52
C VAL A 116 -28.77 3.80 -14.78
N VAL A 117 -29.34 2.89 -15.59
CA VAL A 117 -28.73 2.43 -16.84
C VAL A 117 -28.61 3.57 -17.85
N VAL A 118 -29.68 4.34 -18.06
CA VAL A 118 -29.69 5.49 -18.96
C VAL A 118 -28.69 6.54 -18.51
N ALA A 119 -28.67 6.89 -17.23
CA ALA A 119 -27.72 7.87 -16.70
C ALA A 119 -26.26 7.41 -16.85
N ALA A 120 -25.98 6.11 -16.68
CA ALA A 120 -24.66 5.53 -16.90
C ALA A 120 -24.23 5.64 -18.38
N VAL A 121 -25.09 5.25 -19.32
CA VAL A 121 -24.80 5.34 -20.77
C VAL A 121 -24.64 6.80 -21.19
N MET A 122 -25.54 7.68 -20.76
CA MET A 122 -25.47 9.12 -21.03
C MET A 122 -24.17 9.73 -20.51
N SER A 123 -23.76 9.40 -19.29
CA SER A 123 -22.49 9.87 -18.71
C SER A 123 -21.27 9.32 -19.46
N ALA A 124 -21.31 8.05 -19.87
CA ALA A 124 -20.24 7.41 -20.63
C ALA A 124 -20.08 8.04 -22.03
N VAL A 125 -21.19 8.30 -22.74
CA VAL A 125 -21.16 8.92 -24.07
C VAL A 125 -20.77 10.39 -24.00
N ALA A 126 -21.31 11.16 -23.04
CA ALA A 126 -20.92 12.55 -22.82
C ALA A 126 -19.42 12.66 -22.50
N SER A 127 -18.93 11.75 -21.67
CA SER A 127 -17.50 11.58 -21.37
C SER A 127 -16.69 11.25 -22.62
N ALA A 128 -17.03 10.17 -23.34
CA ALA A 128 -16.29 9.73 -24.53
C ALA A 128 -16.26 10.82 -25.60
N THR A 129 -17.36 11.52 -25.81
CA THR A 129 -17.45 12.65 -26.74
C THR A 129 -16.58 13.81 -26.26
N SER A 130 -16.66 14.15 -24.97
CA SER A 130 -15.82 15.19 -24.36
C SER A 130 -14.33 14.85 -24.45
N THR A 131 -13.95 13.59 -24.27
CA THR A 131 -12.58 13.09 -24.39
C THR A 131 -12.15 13.04 -25.85
N ALA A 132 -12.95 12.55 -26.79
CA ALA A 132 -12.62 12.51 -28.21
C ALA A 132 -12.43 13.92 -28.79
N LEU A 133 -13.29 14.87 -28.38
CA LEU A 133 -13.14 16.28 -28.71
C LEU A 133 -11.91 16.91 -28.02
N ALA A 134 -11.53 16.43 -26.83
CA ALA A 134 -10.31 16.86 -26.15
C ALA A 134 -9.03 16.25 -26.74
N VAL A 135 -9.10 15.04 -27.31
CA VAL A 135 -7.98 14.34 -27.97
C VAL A 135 -7.74 14.94 -29.37
N ARG A 136 -8.78 15.41 -30.05
CA ARG A 136 -8.63 16.18 -31.31
C ARG A 136 -8.20 17.64 -31.09
N ASP A 137 -8.38 18.17 -29.89
CA ASP A 137 -7.98 19.51 -29.49
C ASP A 137 -7.00 19.39 -28.30
N ASP A 138 -5.88 18.73 -28.59
CA ASP A 138 -4.79 18.41 -27.67
C ASP A 138 -4.41 19.63 -26.80
N ASP A 139 -4.49 20.82 -27.37
CA ASP A 139 -4.22 22.07 -26.68
C ASP A 139 -5.30 22.46 -25.64
N ALA A 140 -6.56 22.06 -25.77
CA ALA A 140 -7.63 22.46 -24.83
C ALA A 140 -7.55 21.74 -23.48
N TYR A 141 -7.21 20.45 -23.49
CA TYR A 141 -6.92 19.67 -22.27
C TYR A 141 -5.61 20.15 -21.62
N ARG A 142 -4.54 20.32 -22.42
CA ARG A 142 -3.27 20.96 -22.02
C ARG A 142 -3.50 22.33 -21.37
N ARG A 143 -4.33 23.18 -21.98
CA ARG A 143 -4.69 24.52 -21.47
C ARG A 143 -5.58 24.47 -20.22
N ARG A 144 -6.38 23.43 -20.00
CA ARG A 144 -7.21 23.31 -18.77
C ARG A 144 -6.34 22.94 -17.57
N LEU A 145 -5.42 22.00 -17.76
CA LEU A 145 -4.46 21.59 -16.72
C LEU A 145 -3.46 22.71 -16.42
N SER A 146 -2.92 23.39 -17.43
CA SER A 146 -2.05 24.55 -17.22
C SER A 146 -2.77 25.72 -16.53
N ARG A 147 -4.04 25.99 -16.87
CA ARG A 147 -4.86 27.00 -16.15
C ARG A 147 -5.14 26.64 -14.69
N LEU A 148 -5.31 25.35 -14.39
CA LEU A 148 -5.49 24.88 -13.00
C LEU A 148 -4.17 24.98 -12.23
N ALA A 149 -3.04 24.67 -12.87
CA ALA A 149 -1.70 24.87 -12.32
C ALA A 149 -1.40 26.36 -12.09
N ASP A 150 -1.65 27.24 -13.06
CA ASP A 150 -1.48 28.70 -12.94
C ASP A 150 -2.34 29.30 -11.83
N ARG A 151 -3.59 28.85 -11.69
CA ARG A 151 -4.49 29.30 -10.60
C ARG A 151 -4.01 28.85 -9.23
N ARG A 152 -3.38 27.67 -9.12
CA ARG A 152 -2.74 27.21 -7.88
C ARG A 152 -1.44 27.98 -7.62
N ARG A 153 -0.59 28.20 -8.62
CA ARG A 153 0.66 28.98 -8.53
C ARG A 153 0.44 30.41 -8.05
N ARG A 154 -0.61 31.07 -8.57
CA ARG A 154 -1.02 32.42 -8.13
C ARG A 154 -1.51 32.48 -6.68
N ARG A 155 -2.08 31.38 -6.16
CA ARG A 155 -2.47 31.28 -4.74
C ARG A 155 -1.29 30.98 -3.82
N SER A 156 -0.20 30.45 -4.35
CA SER A 156 1.03 30.10 -3.63
C SER A 156 2.08 31.22 -3.63
N GLY A 157 1.79 32.39 -4.20
CA GLY A 157 2.63 33.59 -4.07
C GLY A 157 3.96 33.59 -4.84
N THR A 158 4.19 32.65 -5.76
CA THR A 158 5.49 32.54 -6.46
C THR A 158 5.62 33.61 -7.57
N PRO A 159 6.72 34.39 -7.64
CA PRO A 159 6.88 35.47 -8.61
C PRO A 159 6.94 34.99 -10.06
N GLN A 160 6.46 35.84 -10.97
CA GLN A 160 6.34 35.58 -12.40
C GLN A 160 7.63 36.01 -13.11
N THR A 161 8.53 35.08 -13.42
CA THR A 161 9.60 35.35 -14.42
C THR A 161 9.10 35.00 -15.81
N ALA A 162 9.25 35.95 -16.71
CA ALA A 162 8.68 35.97 -18.05
C ALA A 162 9.52 35.19 -19.07
N ASP A 163 9.91 33.96 -18.74
CA ASP A 163 10.60 33.08 -19.70
C ASP A 163 9.77 31.83 -19.99
N ARG A 164 9.46 31.61 -21.27
CA ARG A 164 8.62 30.50 -21.76
C ARG A 164 9.43 29.20 -21.94
N GLY A 165 10.36 28.95 -21.02
CA GLY A 165 11.10 27.68 -20.91
C GLY A 165 10.62 26.86 -19.71
N ARG A 166 10.86 25.54 -19.71
CA ARG A 166 10.75 24.73 -18.48
C ARG A 166 11.69 25.37 -17.45
N SER A 167 11.15 25.97 -16.38
CA SER A 167 11.95 26.79 -15.46
C SER A 167 12.39 26.02 -14.22
N GLY A 168 13.66 26.22 -13.83
CA GLY A 168 14.29 25.58 -12.68
C GLY A 168 14.94 24.22 -12.98
N PRO A 169 15.63 23.63 -11.99
CA PRO A 169 16.24 22.30 -12.13
C PRO A 169 15.19 21.22 -12.47
N PRO A 170 15.57 20.10 -13.12
CA PRO A 170 14.66 18.99 -13.34
C PRO A 170 14.09 18.47 -12.01
N GLY A 171 12.82 18.12 -12.00
CA GLY A 171 12.22 17.35 -10.90
C GLY A 171 12.43 15.86 -11.12
N ILE A 172 12.09 15.05 -10.12
CA ILE A 172 12.18 13.60 -10.23
C ILE A 172 10.88 12.93 -9.78
N VAL A 173 10.49 11.88 -10.49
CA VAL A 173 9.37 11.00 -10.16
C VAL A 173 9.93 9.60 -9.95
N PHE A 174 9.76 9.07 -8.75
CA PHE A 174 10.00 7.68 -8.39
C PHE A 174 8.68 6.92 -8.47
N LEU A 175 8.59 5.97 -9.38
CA LEU A 175 7.43 5.09 -9.56
C LEU A 175 7.81 3.69 -9.09
N GLN A 176 7.32 3.31 -7.90
CA GLN A 176 7.47 1.96 -7.38
C GLN A 176 6.44 1.02 -8.04
N LEU A 177 6.94 -0.08 -8.60
CA LEU A 177 6.13 -1.23 -9.02
C LEU A 177 6.23 -2.31 -7.93
N ASP A 178 5.27 -2.28 -7.02
CA ASP A 178 5.21 -3.17 -5.85
C ASP A 178 5.26 -4.66 -6.25
N GLY A 179 6.18 -5.39 -5.65
CA GLY A 179 6.36 -6.84 -5.84
C GLY A 179 6.92 -7.29 -7.19
N VAL A 180 7.30 -6.37 -8.10
CA VAL A 180 7.88 -6.72 -9.41
C VAL A 180 9.39 -6.97 -9.30
N GLY A 181 9.81 -8.23 -9.39
CA GLY A 181 11.23 -8.61 -9.41
C GLY A 181 11.97 -8.13 -10.66
N HIS A 182 13.29 -7.97 -10.55
CA HIS A 182 14.18 -7.59 -11.65
C HIS A 182 14.00 -8.48 -12.88
N ASP A 183 14.06 -9.80 -12.67
CA ASP A 183 14.04 -10.77 -13.76
C ASP A 183 12.65 -10.83 -14.43
N VAL A 184 11.57 -10.63 -13.65
CA VAL A 184 10.21 -10.48 -14.18
C VAL A 184 10.08 -9.24 -15.06
N LEU A 185 10.61 -8.09 -14.64
CA LEU A 185 10.56 -6.86 -15.44
C LEU A 185 11.34 -7.03 -16.75
N ALA A 186 12.56 -7.57 -16.66
CA ALA A 186 13.42 -7.80 -17.82
C ALA A 186 12.75 -8.73 -18.83
N GLN A 187 12.18 -9.85 -18.35
CA GLN A 187 11.48 -10.80 -19.20
C GLN A 187 10.22 -10.19 -19.82
N ALA A 188 9.41 -9.46 -19.05
CA ALA A 188 8.20 -8.81 -19.56
C ALA A 188 8.49 -7.73 -20.61
N ALA A 189 9.63 -7.04 -20.50
CA ALA A 189 10.10 -6.11 -21.52
C ALA A 189 10.53 -6.87 -22.79
N ALA A 190 11.32 -7.95 -22.64
CA ALA A 190 11.78 -8.77 -23.76
C ALA A 190 10.62 -9.44 -24.53
N ASP A 191 9.58 -9.89 -23.82
CA ASP A 191 8.38 -10.50 -24.39
C ASP A 191 7.41 -9.49 -25.02
N GLY A 192 7.72 -8.19 -24.96
CA GLY A 192 6.87 -7.12 -25.49
C GLY A 192 5.60 -6.87 -24.68
N LEU A 193 5.49 -7.41 -23.47
CA LEU A 193 4.36 -7.16 -22.55
C LEU A 193 4.41 -5.73 -21.98
N MET A 194 5.62 -5.20 -21.83
CA MET A 194 5.91 -3.85 -21.36
C MET A 194 6.71 -3.05 -22.41
N PRO A 195 6.05 -2.65 -23.53
CA PRO A 195 6.73 -1.98 -24.64
C PRO A 195 7.34 -0.62 -24.27
N THR A 196 6.77 0.09 -23.28
CA THR A 196 7.35 1.35 -22.80
C THR A 196 8.67 1.08 -22.08
N VAL A 197 8.71 0.12 -21.16
CA VAL A 197 9.95 -0.30 -20.48
C VAL A 197 10.98 -0.83 -21.49
N ALA A 198 10.56 -1.66 -22.44
CA ALA A 198 11.45 -2.15 -23.50
C ALA A 198 12.08 -1.01 -24.30
N GLY A 199 11.29 0.02 -24.64
CA GLY A 199 11.80 1.22 -25.30
C GLY A 199 12.82 2.00 -24.46
N LEU A 200 12.58 2.14 -23.15
CA LEU A 200 13.53 2.80 -22.24
C LEU A 200 14.86 2.05 -22.12
N LEU A 201 14.83 0.71 -22.16
CA LEU A 201 16.02 -0.14 -22.10
C LEU A 201 16.81 -0.17 -23.40
N ALA A 202 16.13 -0.10 -24.54
CA ALA A 202 16.74 -0.16 -25.86
C ALA A 202 17.41 1.16 -26.27
N ASP A 203 17.00 2.29 -25.69
CA ASP A 203 17.59 3.60 -25.96
C ASP A 203 18.95 3.75 -25.23
N GLU A 204 20.03 3.95 -25.99
CA GLU A 204 21.38 4.17 -25.46
C GLU A 204 21.49 5.42 -24.57
N ALA A 205 20.65 6.43 -24.82
CA ALA A 205 20.51 7.62 -23.99
C ALA A 205 19.38 7.52 -22.95
N GLY A 206 18.67 6.37 -22.93
CA GLY A 206 17.52 6.11 -22.07
C GLY A 206 17.89 5.67 -20.67
N HIS A 207 17.47 4.46 -20.30
CA HIS A 207 17.56 3.96 -18.93
C HIS A 207 18.53 2.78 -18.79
N ARG A 208 19.05 2.61 -17.57
CA ARG A 208 19.78 1.43 -17.16
C ARG A 208 18.98 0.68 -16.10
N LEU A 209 18.94 -0.64 -16.23
CA LEU A 209 18.38 -1.55 -15.23
C LEU A 209 19.51 -2.05 -14.33
N THR A 210 19.37 -1.85 -13.03
CA THR A 210 20.32 -2.30 -12.01
C THR A 210 19.54 -3.08 -10.95
N PRO A 211 19.90 -4.34 -10.66
CA PRO A 211 19.29 -5.08 -9.56
C PRO A 211 19.73 -4.50 -8.22
N TRP A 212 18.98 -4.75 -7.15
CA TRP A 212 19.44 -4.55 -5.79
C TRP A 212 18.96 -5.72 -4.90
N THR A 213 19.61 -5.94 -3.77
CA THR A 213 19.30 -7.06 -2.86
C THR A 213 18.60 -6.57 -1.61
N THR A 214 17.46 -7.18 -1.26
CA THR A 214 16.71 -6.80 -0.05
C THR A 214 17.45 -7.15 1.24
N ASP A 215 17.02 -6.54 2.35
CA ASP A 215 17.27 -7.09 3.68
C ASP A 215 16.59 -8.47 3.85
N TRP A 216 16.78 -9.15 4.98
CA TRP A 216 16.07 -10.41 5.27
C TRP A 216 14.55 -10.23 5.15
N SER A 217 14.02 -9.13 5.72
CA SER A 217 12.64 -8.74 5.47
C SER A 217 12.50 -8.10 4.08
N SER A 218 12.16 -8.93 3.09
CA SER A 218 11.82 -8.52 1.73
C SER A 218 10.35 -8.07 1.64
N GLN A 219 9.96 -7.08 2.45
CA GLN A 219 8.56 -6.64 2.57
C GLN A 219 8.41 -5.14 2.43
N THR A 220 7.33 -4.71 1.80
CA THR A 220 6.97 -3.30 1.56
C THR A 220 7.17 -2.41 2.78
N GLY A 221 6.73 -2.84 3.97
CA GLY A 221 6.92 -2.10 5.23
C GLY A 221 8.39 -1.82 5.58
N ALA A 222 9.26 -2.83 5.50
CA ALA A 222 10.69 -2.67 5.77
C ALA A 222 11.40 -1.93 4.63
N SER A 223 11.08 -2.26 3.36
CA SER A 223 11.69 -1.65 2.20
C SER A 223 11.32 -0.17 2.07
N GLN A 224 10.03 0.18 2.07
CA GLN A 224 9.58 1.58 1.93
C GLN A 224 10.06 2.45 3.09
N LEU A 225 10.09 1.94 4.33
CA LEU A 225 10.57 2.74 5.46
C LEU A 225 12.06 3.08 5.28
N GLY A 226 12.87 2.09 4.90
CA GLY A 226 14.29 2.29 4.60
C GLY A 226 14.49 3.26 3.43
N ILE A 227 13.78 3.06 2.33
CA ILE A 227 13.87 3.88 1.11
C ILE A 227 13.44 5.34 1.37
N LEU A 228 12.34 5.57 2.10
CA LEU A 228 11.77 6.90 2.27
C LEU A 228 12.34 7.68 3.46
N HIS A 229 12.75 7.01 4.54
CA HIS A 229 13.20 7.64 5.79
C HIS A 229 14.66 7.34 6.14
N GLY A 230 15.35 6.54 5.34
CA GLY A 230 16.79 6.28 5.48
C GLY A 230 17.16 5.24 6.53
N SER A 231 16.18 4.63 7.21
CA SER A 231 16.41 3.56 8.19
C SER A 231 15.23 2.62 8.25
N ASN A 232 15.50 1.31 8.14
CA ASN A 232 14.54 0.25 8.48
C ASN A 232 14.99 -0.58 9.69
N HIS A 233 15.92 -0.04 10.48
CA HIS A 233 16.35 -0.65 11.73
C HIS A 233 15.15 -1.01 12.62
N ASP A 234 15.20 -2.20 13.21
CA ASP A 234 14.18 -2.70 14.13
C ASP A 234 12.80 -2.94 13.49
N VAL A 235 12.80 -3.27 12.20
CA VAL A 235 11.63 -3.79 11.46
C VAL A 235 11.96 -5.21 10.99
N PRO A 236 11.77 -6.24 11.83
CA PRO A 236 12.18 -7.61 11.51
C PRO A 236 11.27 -8.29 10.48
N ALA A 237 10.04 -7.82 10.31
CA ALA A 237 9.04 -8.34 9.39
C ALA A 237 7.87 -7.34 9.22
N PHE A 238 6.85 -7.71 8.44
CA PHE A 238 5.61 -6.98 8.22
C PHE A 238 4.74 -6.97 9.47
N ARG A 239 4.84 -8.03 10.29
CA ARG A 239 4.25 -8.10 11.61
C ARG A 239 5.12 -8.84 12.59
N TRP A 240 5.22 -8.33 13.81
CA TRP A 240 5.98 -8.90 14.93
C TRP A 240 5.30 -8.54 16.26
N PHE A 241 5.74 -9.17 17.34
CA PHE A 241 5.22 -8.93 18.69
C PHE A 241 6.29 -8.24 19.54
N GLU A 242 5.97 -7.07 20.07
CA GLU A 242 6.80 -6.34 21.03
C GLU A 242 6.39 -6.78 22.45
N LYS A 243 7.29 -7.46 23.16
CA LYS A 243 6.97 -8.08 24.47
C LYS A 243 6.76 -7.04 25.55
N GLU A 244 7.50 -5.93 25.47
CA GLU A 244 7.50 -4.81 26.42
C GLU A 244 6.12 -4.14 26.46
N THR A 245 5.44 -4.07 25.32
CA THR A 245 4.14 -3.42 25.18
C THR A 245 2.98 -4.41 25.02
N GLY A 246 3.27 -5.70 24.91
CA GLY A 246 2.27 -6.74 24.60
C GLY A 246 1.57 -6.53 23.25
N THR A 247 2.16 -5.75 22.34
CA THR A 247 1.50 -5.28 21.12
C THR A 247 2.02 -6.01 19.89
N VAL A 248 1.09 -6.46 19.03
CA VAL A 248 1.44 -6.92 17.68
C VAL A 248 1.58 -5.70 16.77
N MET A 249 2.79 -5.42 16.32
CA MET A 249 3.06 -4.43 15.29
C MET A 249 2.70 -4.99 13.91
N VAL A 250 2.09 -4.17 13.05
CA VAL A 250 1.75 -4.53 11.67
C VAL A 250 1.98 -3.31 10.78
N SER A 251 2.86 -3.41 9.79
CA SER A 251 3.26 -2.27 8.94
C SER A 251 2.08 -1.59 8.24
N SER A 252 1.04 -2.34 7.86
CA SER A 252 -0.19 -1.83 7.24
C SER A 252 -1.22 -1.24 8.22
N ARG A 253 -0.95 -1.23 9.53
CA ARG A 253 -1.81 -0.52 10.49
C ARG A 253 -1.37 0.95 10.58
N PRO A 254 -2.28 1.93 10.41
CA PRO A 254 -1.92 3.34 10.45
C PRO A 254 -1.18 3.77 11.72
N ALA A 255 -1.56 3.25 12.89
CA ALA A 255 -0.89 3.55 14.16
C ALA A 255 0.55 3.01 14.20
N SER A 256 0.74 1.75 13.80
CA SER A 256 2.07 1.15 13.69
C SER A 256 2.93 1.86 12.65
N ALA A 257 2.39 2.17 11.46
CA ALA A 257 3.12 2.90 10.42
C ALA A 257 3.57 4.30 10.88
N LEU A 258 2.74 5.00 11.65
CA LEU A 258 3.11 6.29 12.24
C LEU A 258 4.23 6.14 13.27
N GLU A 259 4.17 5.11 14.12
CA GLU A 259 5.21 4.83 15.11
C GLU A 259 6.54 4.43 14.45
N LEU A 260 6.50 3.57 13.44
CA LEU A 260 7.69 3.20 12.65
C LEU A 260 8.35 4.40 11.98
N GLN A 261 7.54 5.28 11.39
CA GLN A 261 8.02 6.53 10.83
C GLN A 261 8.67 7.42 11.91
N ARG A 262 8.08 7.51 13.10
CA ARG A 262 8.63 8.28 14.22
C ARG A 262 10.00 7.72 14.64
N ARG A 263 10.12 6.39 14.77
CA ARG A 263 11.38 5.71 15.12
C ARG A 263 12.46 5.94 14.08
N ALA A 264 12.12 5.84 12.79
CA ALA A 264 13.06 6.11 11.70
C ALA A 264 13.57 7.56 11.73
N ILE A 265 12.67 8.55 11.82
CA ILE A 265 13.03 9.98 11.91
C ILE A 265 13.90 10.25 13.14
N ALA A 266 13.56 9.67 14.29
CA ALA A 266 14.35 9.85 15.51
C ALA A 266 15.76 9.29 15.38
N ARG A 267 15.94 8.21 14.60
CA ARG A 267 17.22 7.57 14.37
C ARG A 267 18.07 8.27 13.32
N THR A 268 17.47 8.74 12.24
CA THR A 268 18.20 9.40 11.15
C THR A 268 18.38 10.89 11.36
N HIS A 269 17.60 11.49 12.28
CA HIS A 269 17.47 12.93 12.45
C HIS A 269 17.06 13.65 11.15
N ASP A 270 16.40 12.94 10.23
CA ASP A 270 15.91 13.42 8.95
C ASP A 270 14.40 13.15 8.83
N GLY A 271 13.65 14.11 8.28
CA GLY A 271 12.21 13.97 8.02
C GLY A 271 11.87 13.04 6.85
N GLY A 272 12.86 12.70 6.02
CA GLY A 272 12.76 11.75 4.90
C GLY A 272 12.96 12.39 3.53
N LEU A 273 13.01 11.53 2.51
CA LEU A 273 13.39 11.81 1.12
C LEU A 273 12.57 12.92 0.44
N LEU A 274 11.35 13.17 0.91
CA LEU A 274 10.34 14.04 0.30
C LEU A 274 10.04 15.28 1.16
N THR A 275 10.90 15.59 2.13
CA THR A 275 10.73 16.74 3.03
C THR A 275 10.69 18.08 2.29
N VAL A 276 11.42 18.22 1.17
CA VAL A 276 11.53 19.49 0.44
C VAL A 276 10.70 19.49 -0.85
N ASP A 277 9.53 20.15 -0.81
CA ASP A 277 8.57 20.25 -1.91
C ASP A 277 8.16 18.88 -2.52
N GLY A 278 8.16 17.83 -1.69
CA GLY A 278 7.88 16.47 -2.09
C GLY A 278 6.40 16.07 -2.02
N ALA A 279 6.03 15.04 -2.78
CA ALA A 279 4.72 14.40 -2.75
C ALA A 279 4.84 12.88 -2.58
N SER A 280 4.03 12.31 -1.69
CA SER A 280 3.93 10.86 -1.44
C SER A 280 2.51 10.37 -1.81
N ARG A 281 2.44 9.37 -2.69
CA ARG A 281 1.21 8.88 -3.32
C ARG A 281 1.11 7.35 -3.23
N GLY A 282 0.08 6.82 -2.56
CA GLY A 282 -0.15 5.37 -2.47
C GLY A 282 0.79 4.62 -1.51
N ASN A 283 1.69 5.31 -0.80
CA ASN A 283 2.72 4.68 0.01
C ASN A 283 2.26 4.40 1.46
N LEU A 284 2.96 3.49 2.15
CA LEU A 284 2.76 3.29 3.59
C LEU A 284 3.21 4.51 4.40
N PHE A 285 4.34 5.11 4.02
CA PHE A 285 5.00 6.20 4.75
C PHE A 285 5.01 7.51 3.97
N SER A 286 5.09 8.64 4.69
CA SER A 286 5.04 9.96 4.03
C SER A 286 6.35 10.36 3.36
N GLY A 287 7.48 9.78 3.77
CA GLY A 287 8.83 10.25 3.40
C GLY A 287 9.07 11.73 3.74
N GLY A 288 8.35 12.30 4.70
CA GLY A 288 8.41 13.74 5.01
C GLY A 288 7.54 14.65 4.14
N ALA A 289 6.82 14.12 3.15
CA ALA A 289 6.02 14.93 2.23
C ALA A 289 4.86 15.68 2.90
N ASP A 290 4.68 16.95 2.51
CA ASP A 290 3.49 17.74 2.85
C ASP A 290 2.27 17.35 2.00
N GLN A 291 2.50 16.86 0.78
CA GLN A 291 1.44 16.49 -0.15
C GLN A 291 1.22 14.99 -0.12
N LEU A 292 0.04 14.61 0.38
CA LEU A 292 -0.29 13.22 0.67
C LEU A 292 -1.59 12.85 -0.05
N ALA A 293 -1.58 11.73 -0.75
CA ALA A 293 -2.80 11.08 -1.20
C ALA A 293 -2.60 9.57 -1.06
N LEU A 294 -3.57 8.88 -0.45
CA LEU A 294 -3.45 7.44 -0.20
C LEU A 294 -2.19 7.07 0.60
N VAL A 295 -1.77 7.93 1.54
CA VAL A 295 -0.65 7.61 2.43
C VAL A 295 -1.17 7.06 3.75
N LEU A 296 -0.80 5.82 4.05
CA LEU A 296 -1.37 5.03 5.15
C LEU A 296 -1.05 5.60 6.53
N SER A 297 0.21 5.93 6.84
CA SER A 297 0.65 6.45 8.15
C SER A 297 -0.10 7.72 8.55
N MET A 298 -0.53 8.50 7.56
CA MET A 298 -1.24 9.75 7.75
C MET A 298 -2.74 9.56 7.95
N ALA A 299 -3.28 8.35 7.75
CA ALA A 299 -4.66 8.01 8.08
C ALA A 299 -4.91 7.92 9.60
N ALA A 300 -3.86 7.74 10.41
CA ALA A 300 -3.94 7.72 11.88
C ALA A 300 -4.16 9.11 12.51
N ARG A 301 -3.71 10.18 11.85
CA ARG A 301 -3.80 11.55 12.39
C ARG A 301 -5.19 12.16 12.18
N ARG A 302 -6.05 12.10 13.23
CA ARG A 302 -7.31 12.85 13.29
C ARG A 302 -7.06 14.32 13.65
N GLY A 303 -6.69 15.15 12.67
CA GLY A 303 -6.51 16.60 12.87
C GLY A 303 -7.14 17.45 11.75
N LYS A 304 -7.83 18.54 12.12
CA LYS A 304 -8.32 19.59 11.19
C LYS A 304 -7.11 20.29 10.53
N GLY A 305 -6.63 19.81 9.37
CA GLY A 305 -5.63 20.58 8.62
C GLY A 305 -4.93 19.92 7.43
N ARG A 306 -4.62 18.61 7.45
CA ARG A 306 -3.74 17.99 6.43
C ARG A 306 -4.47 16.86 5.70
N ARG A 307 -5.12 17.18 4.58
CA ARG A 307 -6.13 16.34 3.89
C ARG A 307 -5.49 15.32 2.93
N SER A 308 -5.26 14.09 3.40
CA SER A 308 -4.98 12.89 2.57
C SER A 308 -6.08 12.58 1.51
N ARG A 309 -7.26 13.21 1.63
CA ARG A 309 -8.45 12.98 0.77
C ARG A 309 -8.55 13.89 -0.46
N ALA A 310 -7.61 14.82 -0.66
CA ALA A 310 -7.65 15.78 -1.78
C ALA A 310 -7.46 15.13 -3.17
N GLY A 311 -6.70 14.02 -3.24
CA GLY A 311 -6.47 13.27 -4.49
C GLY A 311 -7.73 12.60 -5.03
N TYR A 312 -8.49 11.92 -4.16
CA TYR A 312 -9.79 11.32 -4.49
C TYR A 312 -10.79 12.36 -5.01
N PHE A 313 -10.92 13.49 -4.30
CA PHE A 313 -11.81 14.56 -4.71
C PHE A 313 -11.46 15.06 -6.12
N ALA A 314 -10.19 15.37 -6.37
CA ALA A 314 -9.75 15.92 -7.66
C ALA A 314 -10.01 14.97 -8.83
N TYR A 315 -9.83 13.66 -8.63
CA TYR A 315 -10.05 12.65 -9.65
C TYR A 315 -11.54 12.39 -9.95
N PHE A 316 -12.35 12.14 -8.91
CA PHE A 316 -13.77 11.81 -9.04
C PHE A 316 -14.69 13.02 -9.25
N SER A 317 -14.17 14.24 -9.15
CA SER A 317 -14.91 15.46 -9.54
C SER A 317 -15.33 15.46 -11.01
N ASP A 318 -14.65 14.68 -11.85
CA ASP A 318 -15.10 14.42 -13.22
C ASP A 318 -16.01 13.17 -13.26
N PRO A 319 -17.32 13.32 -13.55
CA PRO A 319 -18.24 12.18 -13.62
C PRO A 319 -17.82 11.13 -14.66
N ALA A 320 -17.08 11.55 -15.70
CA ALA A 320 -16.47 10.66 -16.67
C ALA A 320 -15.52 9.64 -16.03
N ASN A 321 -14.63 10.12 -15.17
CA ASN A 321 -13.65 9.29 -14.47
C ASN A 321 -14.35 8.35 -13.49
N ALA A 322 -15.39 8.85 -12.79
CA ALA A 322 -16.19 8.04 -11.89
C ALA A 322 -16.86 6.86 -12.61
N VAL A 323 -17.53 7.11 -13.74
CA VAL A 323 -18.18 6.05 -14.54
C VAL A 323 -17.16 5.10 -15.15
N ARG A 324 -16.06 5.63 -15.72
CA ARG A 324 -14.99 4.80 -16.30
C ARG A 324 -14.37 3.88 -15.25
N THR A 325 -14.04 4.40 -14.07
CA THR A 325 -13.47 3.62 -12.97
C THR A 325 -14.49 2.61 -12.45
N ALA A 326 -15.78 2.96 -12.32
CA ALA A 326 -16.83 2.02 -11.91
C ALA A 326 -17.00 0.86 -12.90
N LEU A 327 -17.10 1.15 -14.21
CA LEU A 327 -17.18 0.12 -15.25
C LEU A 327 -15.93 -0.76 -15.28
N SER A 328 -14.74 -0.14 -15.16
CA SER A 328 -13.46 -0.87 -15.13
C SER A 328 -13.35 -1.75 -13.88
N PHE A 329 -13.85 -1.29 -12.74
CA PHE A 329 -13.90 -2.04 -11.50
C PHE A 329 -14.82 -3.27 -11.64
N VAL A 330 -16.05 -3.10 -12.13
CA VAL A 330 -16.97 -4.22 -12.40
C VAL A 330 -16.38 -5.20 -13.40
N ALA A 331 -15.76 -4.70 -14.47
CA ALA A 331 -15.08 -5.52 -15.46
C ALA A 331 -13.91 -6.30 -14.84
N GLU A 332 -13.19 -5.73 -13.87
CA GLU A 332 -12.11 -6.43 -13.17
C GLU A 332 -12.64 -7.49 -12.20
N VAL A 333 -13.74 -7.23 -11.49
CA VAL A 333 -14.43 -8.24 -10.67
C VAL A 333 -14.87 -9.42 -11.54
N GLY A 334 -15.53 -9.16 -12.67
CA GLY A 334 -15.94 -10.21 -13.61
C GLY A 334 -14.74 -10.95 -14.22
N ARG A 335 -13.65 -10.23 -14.52
CA ARG A 335 -12.40 -10.82 -15.01
C ARG A 335 -11.77 -11.76 -14.00
N GLU A 336 -11.71 -11.37 -12.73
CA GLU A 336 -11.22 -12.20 -11.64
C GLU A 336 -12.04 -13.49 -11.51
N MET A 337 -13.37 -13.40 -11.53
CA MET A 337 -14.24 -14.58 -11.48
C MET A 337 -13.98 -15.53 -12.65
N GLY A 338 -13.87 -14.99 -13.87
CA GLY A 338 -13.56 -15.77 -15.07
C GLY A 338 -12.16 -16.40 -15.04
N GLN A 339 -11.16 -15.67 -14.54
CA GLN A 339 -9.79 -16.17 -14.38
C GLN A 339 -9.71 -17.28 -13.33
N SER A 340 -10.33 -17.09 -12.17
CA SER A 340 -10.41 -18.08 -11.10
C SER A 340 -11.12 -19.37 -11.55
N LEU A 341 -12.22 -19.24 -12.31
CA LEU A 341 -12.90 -20.37 -12.91
C LEU A 341 -12.01 -21.08 -13.95
N ARG A 342 -11.35 -20.32 -14.82
CA ARG A 342 -10.45 -20.87 -15.85
C ARG A 342 -9.29 -21.63 -15.24
N ALA A 343 -8.64 -21.09 -14.21
CA ALA A 343 -7.56 -21.75 -13.48
C ALA A 343 -8.05 -23.07 -12.86
N ARG A 344 -9.27 -23.09 -12.30
CA ARG A 344 -9.89 -24.31 -11.77
C ARG A 344 -10.18 -25.34 -12.87
N VAL A 345 -10.72 -24.93 -14.00
CA VAL A 345 -11.02 -25.81 -15.14
C VAL A 345 -9.74 -26.39 -15.74
N ARG A 346 -8.69 -25.57 -15.83
CA ARG A 346 -7.35 -25.98 -16.33
C ARG A 346 -6.52 -26.75 -15.31
N LYS A 347 -7.02 -26.92 -14.08
CA LYS A 347 -6.32 -27.59 -12.98
C LYS A 347 -4.93 -26.98 -12.72
N GLU A 348 -4.81 -25.67 -12.85
CA GLU A 348 -3.57 -24.95 -12.54
C GLU A 348 -3.26 -25.05 -11.03
N SER A 349 -1.99 -25.35 -10.71
CA SER A 349 -1.48 -25.52 -9.35
C SER A 349 -0.09 -24.86 -9.22
N PRO A 350 0.25 -24.24 -8.07
CA PRO A 350 -0.54 -24.15 -6.83
C PRO A 350 -1.71 -23.15 -6.92
N ARG A 351 -2.69 -23.24 -6.00
CA ARG A 351 -3.89 -22.38 -6.03
C ARG A 351 -4.39 -22.03 -4.64
N VAL A 352 -4.73 -20.75 -4.43
CA VAL A 352 -5.41 -20.25 -3.22
C VAL A 352 -6.86 -19.86 -3.49
N LYS A 353 -7.63 -19.63 -2.42
CA LYS A 353 -9.04 -19.25 -2.53
C LYS A 353 -9.16 -17.79 -2.98
N ARG A 354 -9.67 -17.60 -4.20
CA ARG A 354 -9.89 -16.29 -4.84
C ARG A 354 -11.35 -15.79 -4.80
N GLY A 355 -12.17 -16.37 -3.92
CA GLY A 355 -13.61 -16.02 -3.79
C GLY A 355 -13.89 -15.01 -2.65
N GLY A 356 -15.15 -14.60 -2.51
CA GLY A 356 -15.57 -13.71 -1.42
C GLY A 356 -15.23 -12.24 -1.71
N LEU A 357 -14.56 -11.56 -0.78
CA LEU A 357 -14.17 -10.15 -0.93
C LEU A 357 -12.98 -9.94 -1.89
N TYR A 358 -12.21 -10.98 -2.20
CA TYR A 358 -10.97 -10.84 -2.98
C TYR A 358 -11.15 -10.17 -4.36
N PRO A 359 -12.14 -10.53 -5.20
CA PRO A 359 -12.33 -9.86 -6.48
C PRO A 359 -12.52 -8.35 -6.39
N PHE A 360 -13.16 -7.88 -5.32
CA PHE A 360 -13.35 -6.45 -5.07
C PHE A 360 -12.06 -5.77 -4.60
N ILE A 361 -11.23 -6.46 -3.80
CA ILE A 361 -9.92 -5.97 -3.36
C ILE A 361 -8.97 -5.86 -4.56
N ARG A 362 -8.90 -6.91 -5.39
CA ARG A 362 -8.14 -6.89 -6.65
C ARG A 362 -8.59 -5.75 -7.56
N ALA A 363 -9.91 -5.58 -7.74
CA ALA A 363 -10.44 -4.50 -8.57
C ALA A 363 -10.13 -3.11 -7.99
N PHE A 364 -10.09 -2.96 -6.67
CA PHE A 364 -9.67 -1.73 -6.03
C PHE A 364 -8.20 -1.41 -6.33
N ALA A 365 -7.28 -2.34 -6.07
CA ALA A 365 -5.84 -2.18 -6.29
C ALA A 365 -5.51 -1.90 -7.78
N THR A 366 -6.06 -2.73 -8.67
CA THR A 366 -5.69 -2.72 -10.11
C THR A 366 -6.40 -1.65 -10.95
N VAL A 367 -7.43 -1.00 -10.40
CA VAL A 367 -8.21 0.04 -11.11
C VAL A 367 -8.24 1.33 -10.31
N VAL A 368 -8.89 1.34 -9.14
CA VAL A 368 -9.20 2.56 -8.40
C VAL A 368 -7.92 3.21 -7.89
N GLU A 369 -7.12 2.46 -7.16
CA GLU A 369 -5.89 2.93 -6.55
C GLU A 369 -4.88 3.39 -7.61
N ARG A 370 -4.59 2.53 -8.59
CA ARG A 370 -3.73 2.88 -9.73
C ARG A 370 -4.17 4.17 -10.42
N ASP A 371 -5.44 4.30 -10.79
CA ASP A 371 -5.91 5.46 -11.55
C ASP A 371 -5.83 6.77 -10.73
N VAL A 372 -6.13 6.68 -9.42
CA VAL A 372 -6.01 7.81 -8.48
C VAL A 372 -4.54 8.21 -8.31
N VAL A 373 -3.64 7.25 -8.10
CA VAL A 373 -2.19 7.50 -7.93
C VAL A 373 -1.60 8.12 -9.20
N VAL A 374 -1.83 7.52 -10.37
CA VAL A 374 -1.34 8.04 -11.66
C VAL A 374 -1.84 9.46 -11.92
N SER A 375 -3.13 9.72 -11.65
CA SER A 375 -3.70 11.06 -11.81
C SER A 375 -3.11 12.07 -10.83
N ALA A 376 -2.80 11.65 -9.60
CA ALA A 376 -2.15 12.49 -8.60
C ALA A 376 -0.71 12.84 -9.01
N VAL A 377 0.06 11.86 -9.49
CA VAL A 377 1.42 12.06 -10.03
C VAL A 377 1.39 13.06 -11.18
N ILE A 378 0.50 12.89 -12.15
CA ILE A 378 0.32 13.84 -13.26
C ILE A 378 0.00 15.25 -12.72
N GLY A 379 -0.89 15.34 -11.72
CA GLY A 379 -1.24 16.58 -11.06
C GLY A 379 -0.05 17.27 -10.38
N ASP A 380 0.83 16.50 -9.73
CA ASP A 380 2.06 17.01 -9.10
C ASP A 380 3.09 17.45 -10.15
N MET A 381 3.21 16.71 -11.25
CA MET A 381 4.08 17.08 -12.35
C MET A 381 3.67 18.43 -12.96
N PHE A 382 2.37 18.64 -13.18
CA PHE A 382 1.82 19.93 -13.63
C PHE A 382 1.91 21.03 -12.56
N ALA A 383 1.91 20.69 -11.28
CA ALA A 383 2.18 21.64 -10.20
C ALA A 383 3.65 22.05 -10.15
N GLY A 384 4.55 21.32 -10.81
CA GLY A 384 5.98 21.63 -10.87
C GLY A 384 6.74 21.22 -9.59
N ARG A 385 6.28 20.18 -8.88
CA ARG A 385 6.93 19.64 -7.68
C ARG A 385 8.35 19.18 -7.97
N THR A 386 9.24 19.28 -6.98
CA THR A 386 10.64 18.85 -7.11
C THR A 386 10.77 17.32 -7.05
N ALA A 387 10.03 16.66 -6.17
CA ALA A 387 10.11 15.22 -5.94
C ALA A 387 8.73 14.59 -5.78
N VAL A 388 8.48 13.47 -6.45
CA VAL A 388 7.25 12.68 -6.30
C VAL A 388 7.64 11.22 -6.12
N TYR A 389 7.15 10.57 -5.06
CA TYR A 389 7.25 9.12 -4.90
C TYR A 389 5.84 8.53 -4.92
N ALA A 390 5.63 7.56 -5.80
CA ALA A 390 4.34 6.92 -5.96
C ALA A 390 4.47 5.41 -6.06
N ASP A 391 3.61 4.71 -5.34
CA ASP A 391 3.55 3.25 -5.34
C ASP A 391 2.30 2.73 -6.07
N LEU A 392 2.51 1.66 -6.84
CA LEU A 392 1.51 1.01 -7.68
C LEU A 392 1.38 -0.47 -7.27
N VAL A 393 0.65 -0.72 -6.18
CA VAL A 393 0.41 -2.02 -5.51
C VAL A 393 -0.26 -3.14 -6.35
N ALA A 394 -0.57 -2.86 -7.61
CA ALA A 394 -1.46 -3.69 -8.41
C ALA A 394 -0.89 -5.08 -8.73
N TYR A 395 0.43 -5.18 -8.95
CA TYR A 395 1.07 -6.44 -9.33
C TYR A 395 1.15 -7.39 -8.13
N ASP A 396 1.68 -6.91 -7.00
CA ASP A 396 1.84 -7.67 -5.76
C ASP A 396 0.54 -8.39 -5.32
N GLU A 397 -0.59 -7.66 -5.26
CA GLU A 397 -1.89 -8.20 -4.86
C GLU A 397 -2.38 -9.35 -5.77
N VAL A 398 -2.10 -9.26 -7.07
CA VAL A 398 -2.48 -10.30 -8.06
C VAL A 398 -1.53 -11.48 -8.01
N ALA A 399 -0.22 -11.20 -7.91
CA ALA A 399 0.83 -12.20 -7.87
C ALA A 399 0.73 -13.07 -6.60
N HIS A 400 0.34 -12.51 -5.45
CA HIS A 400 0.04 -13.26 -4.24
C HIS A 400 -1.00 -14.37 -4.42
N HIS A 401 -2.01 -14.15 -5.26
CA HIS A 401 -3.15 -15.06 -5.40
C HIS A 401 -3.12 -15.90 -6.67
N SER A 402 -2.41 -15.44 -7.70
CA SER A 402 -2.34 -16.08 -9.02
C SER A 402 -0.95 -16.65 -9.34
N GLY A 403 0.07 -16.27 -8.57
CA GLY A 403 1.48 -16.56 -8.84
C GLY A 403 2.15 -15.44 -9.66
N PRO A 404 3.45 -15.17 -9.43
CA PRO A 404 4.17 -14.06 -10.05
C PRO A 404 4.29 -14.23 -11.58
N HIS A 405 4.47 -15.46 -12.06
CA HIS A 405 4.67 -15.74 -13.48
C HIS A 405 3.36 -16.13 -14.20
N SER A 406 2.21 -15.72 -13.64
CA SER A 406 0.91 -16.08 -14.20
C SER A 406 0.47 -15.11 -15.30
N ARG A 407 -0.35 -15.60 -16.24
CA ARG A 407 -1.02 -14.75 -17.25
C ARG A 407 -1.90 -13.66 -16.64
N ASP A 408 -2.30 -13.82 -15.39
CA ASP A 408 -3.07 -12.82 -14.66
C ASP A 408 -2.16 -11.67 -14.21
N ALA A 409 -0.94 -11.96 -13.76
CA ALA A 409 0.09 -10.99 -13.40
C ALA A 409 0.65 -10.26 -14.64
N GLU A 410 0.91 -10.98 -15.74
CA GLU A 410 1.34 -10.38 -17.02
C GLU A 410 0.39 -9.27 -17.51
N LYS A 411 -0.92 -9.49 -17.41
CA LYS A 411 -1.93 -8.48 -17.78
C LYS A 411 -1.88 -7.24 -16.89
N VAL A 412 -1.47 -7.38 -15.63
CA VAL A 412 -1.24 -6.25 -14.75
C VAL A 412 0.00 -5.48 -15.21
N LEU A 413 1.09 -6.16 -15.54
CA LEU A 413 2.30 -5.53 -16.09
C LEU A 413 1.99 -4.71 -17.36
N THR A 414 1.22 -5.24 -18.30
CA THR A 414 0.78 -4.47 -19.49
C THR A 414 0.00 -3.20 -19.13
N ARG A 415 -0.80 -3.23 -18.06
CA ARG A 415 -1.55 -2.04 -17.60
C ARG A 415 -0.65 -1.03 -16.89
N LEU A 416 0.30 -1.51 -16.09
CA LEU A 416 1.32 -0.66 -15.45
C LEU A 416 2.19 0.03 -16.50
N ASP A 417 2.59 -0.69 -17.55
CA ASP A 417 3.34 -0.12 -18.69
C ASP A 417 2.55 0.99 -19.41
N ARG A 418 1.24 0.81 -19.60
CA ARG A 418 0.39 1.87 -20.17
C ARG A 418 0.32 3.11 -19.28
N SER A 419 0.27 2.93 -17.96
CA SER A 419 0.32 4.05 -17.01
C SER A 419 1.66 4.77 -17.07
N LEU A 420 2.77 4.03 -17.14
CA LEU A 420 4.10 4.60 -17.35
C LEU A 420 4.18 5.39 -18.65
N GLY A 421 3.71 4.81 -19.76
CA GLY A 421 3.69 5.47 -21.07
C GLY A 421 2.85 6.75 -21.07
N LEU A 422 1.76 6.80 -20.29
CA LEU A 422 0.99 8.03 -20.09
C LEU A 422 1.81 9.09 -19.32
N ILE A 423 2.48 8.70 -18.23
CA ILE A 423 3.29 9.62 -17.41
C ILE A 423 4.45 10.20 -18.23
N LEU A 424 5.16 9.37 -19.01
CA LEU A 424 6.23 9.83 -19.90
C LEU A 424 5.73 10.84 -20.94
N LYS A 425 4.62 10.54 -21.63
CA LYS A 425 4.01 11.47 -22.59
C LYS A 425 3.59 12.79 -21.95
N VAL A 426 3.10 12.75 -20.70
CA VAL A 426 2.72 13.95 -19.95
C VAL A 426 3.94 14.76 -19.52
N ALA A 427 5.05 14.10 -19.16
CA ALA A 427 6.30 14.76 -18.77
C ALA A 427 6.82 15.74 -19.84
N ASP A 428 6.51 15.49 -21.12
CA ASP A 428 6.88 16.40 -22.20
C ASP A 428 6.19 17.77 -22.15
N HIS A 429 5.06 17.84 -21.44
CA HIS A 429 4.14 18.98 -21.46
C HIS A 429 4.08 19.71 -20.11
N THR A 430 4.88 19.29 -19.12
CA THR A 430 4.86 19.87 -17.78
C THR A 430 5.72 21.14 -17.70
N PRO A 431 5.39 22.08 -16.79
CA PRO A 431 6.12 23.34 -16.65
C PRO A 431 7.56 23.15 -16.15
N ARG A 432 7.88 21.97 -15.61
CA ARG A 432 9.21 21.52 -15.18
C ARG A 432 9.57 20.25 -15.95
N ALA A 433 10.84 20.05 -16.29
CA ALA A 433 11.31 18.77 -16.82
C ALA A 433 11.35 17.73 -15.70
N TYR A 434 11.04 16.46 -15.99
CA TYR A 434 11.12 15.38 -15.00
C TYR A 434 12.07 14.27 -15.45
N ARG A 435 12.88 13.79 -14.50
CA ARG A 435 13.52 12.47 -14.56
C ARG A 435 12.54 11.46 -13.98
N ILE A 436 12.29 10.37 -14.70
CA ILE A 436 11.38 9.32 -14.23
C ILE A 436 12.22 8.09 -13.95
N VAL A 437 12.18 7.63 -12.70
CA VAL A 437 12.84 6.43 -12.20
C VAL A 437 11.77 5.43 -11.85
N LEU A 438 11.93 4.19 -12.30
CA LEU A 438 11.13 3.07 -11.85
C LEU A 438 11.94 2.24 -10.87
N LEU A 439 11.29 1.75 -9.83
CA LEU A 439 11.92 0.85 -8.88
C LEU A 439 10.94 -0.21 -8.41
N SER A 440 11.46 -1.23 -7.77
CA SER A 440 10.67 -2.13 -6.93
C SER A 440 11.30 -2.21 -5.55
N ASP A 441 10.45 -2.45 -4.55
CA ASP A 441 10.81 -2.61 -3.14
C ASP A 441 11.15 -4.06 -2.78
N HIS A 442 10.61 -5.03 -3.51
CA HIS A 442 10.96 -6.45 -3.48
C HIS A 442 10.43 -7.17 -4.73
N GLY A 443 10.89 -8.40 -4.98
CA GLY A 443 10.26 -9.28 -5.97
C GLY A 443 9.18 -10.17 -5.35
N GLN A 444 8.82 -11.26 -6.05
CA GLN A 444 8.04 -12.35 -5.47
C GLN A 444 8.57 -13.70 -5.94
N SER A 445 8.66 -14.66 -5.01
CA SER A 445 9.00 -16.05 -5.31
C SER A 445 7.73 -16.90 -5.43
N PRO A 446 7.62 -17.79 -6.44
CA PRO A 446 6.48 -18.68 -6.56
C PRO A 446 6.51 -19.78 -5.50
N GLY A 447 5.37 -20.42 -5.22
CA GLY A 447 5.37 -21.65 -4.43
C GLY A 447 4.01 -22.06 -3.89
N GLU A 448 3.89 -23.31 -3.48
CA GLU A 448 2.74 -23.75 -2.68
C GLU A 448 2.85 -23.19 -1.26
N THR A 449 1.73 -22.89 -0.62
CA THR A 449 1.74 -22.52 0.80
C THR A 449 2.25 -23.69 1.63
N PHE A 450 2.91 -23.41 2.75
CA PHE A 450 3.37 -24.41 3.71
C PHE A 450 2.20 -25.31 4.15
N ALA A 451 1.03 -24.71 4.42
CA ALA A 451 -0.18 -25.44 4.78
C ALA A 451 -0.73 -26.30 3.63
N GLY A 452 -0.63 -25.85 2.39
CA GLY A 452 -1.02 -26.64 1.21
C GLY A 452 -0.12 -27.87 1.04
N ARG A 453 1.20 -27.65 1.15
CA ARG A 453 2.21 -28.69 0.94
C ARG A 453 2.24 -29.76 2.03
N TYR A 454 2.10 -29.34 3.29
CA TYR A 454 2.33 -30.18 4.47
C TYR A 454 1.06 -30.49 5.27
N GLY A 455 -0.08 -29.89 4.93
CA GLY A 455 -1.36 -30.15 5.60
C GLY A 455 -1.50 -29.56 7.00
N LEU A 456 -0.55 -28.73 7.44
CA LEU A 456 -0.51 -28.07 8.75
C LEU A 456 0.11 -26.67 8.63
N THR A 457 -0.29 -25.72 9.48
CA THR A 457 0.31 -24.37 9.49
C THR A 457 1.57 -24.31 10.35
N LEU A 458 2.37 -23.24 10.19
CA LEU A 458 3.48 -22.97 11.12
C LEU A 458 2.99 -22.91 12.58
N LYS A 459 1.82 -22.30 12.83
CA LYS A 459 1.21 -22.26 14.17
C LYS A 459 0.92 -23.65 14.70
N ASP A 460 0.39 -24.55 13.86
CA ASP A 460 0.13 -25.94 14.23
C ASP A 460 1.43 -26.68 14.56
N LEU A 461 2.49 -26.48 13.76
CA LEU A 461 3.80 -27.08 13.99
C LEU A 461 4.43 -26.62 15.31
N VAL A 462 4.36 -25.32 15.59
CA VAL A 462 4.87 -24.74 16.85
C VAL A 462 4.08 -25.28 18.04
N ARG A 463 2.74 -25.35 17.94
CA ARG A 463 1.92 -25.94 19.00
C ARG A 463 2.28 -27.40 19.24
N ALA A 464 2.50 -28.19 18.19
CA ALA A 464 2.97 -29.56 18.31
C ALA A 464 4.32 -29.64 19.03
N GLY A 465 5.29 -28.80 18.63
CA GLY A 465 6.61 -28.73 19.25
C GLY A 465 6.59 -28.28 20.71
N CYS A 466 5.60 -27.48 21.10
CA CYS A 466 5.35 -27.07 22.49
C CYS A 466 4.51 -28.09 23.31
N GLY A 467 4.09 -29.21 22.72
CA GLY A 467 3.20 -30.17 23.39
C GLY A 467 1.77 -29.65 23.61
N LEU A 468 1.35 -28.61 22.89
CA LEU A 468 0.03 -28.00 22.99
C LEU A 468 -0.97 -28.69 22.04
N PRO A 469 -2.28 -28.64 22.34
CA PRO A 469 -3.30 -29.21 21.47
C PRO A 469 -3.27 -28.60 20.06
N VAL A 470 -3.21 -29.44 19.04
CA VAL A 470 -3.24 -29.04 17.63
C VAL A 470 -4.63 -29.29 17.06
N PRO A 471 -5.24 -28.32 16.33
CA PRO A 471 -6.50 -28.54 15.64
C PRO A 471 -6.42 -29.74 14.67
N ARG A 472 -7.51 -30.52 14.55
CA ARG A 472 -7.59 -31.64 13.58
C ARG A 472 -7.53 -31.22 12.11
N ARG A 473 -7.64 -29.91 11.82
CA ARG A 473 -7.53 -29.33 10.49
C ARG A 473 -6.75 -28.03 10.58
N ALA A 474 -5.77 -27.87 9.69
CA ALA A 474 -5.01 -26.63 9.56
C ALA A 474 -5.96 -25.43 9.40
N GLN A 475 -5.91 -24.52 10.36
CA GLN A 475 -6.65 -23.26 10.26
C GLN A 475 -5.84 -22.29 9.42
N ARG A 476 -6.47 -21.65 8.44
CA ARG A 476 -5.76 -20.83 7.46
C ARG A 476 -5.19 -19.57 8.09
N THR A 477 -3.89 -19.33 7.90
CA THR A 477 -3.25 -18.05 8.20
C THR A 477 -3.61 -17.04 7.12
N ARG A 478 -4.35 -15.99 7.50
CA ARG A 478 -4.72 -14.92 6.56
C ARG A 478 -3.46 -14.19 6.08
N SER A 479 -3.40 -13.98 4.77
CA SER A 479 -2.41 -13.18 4.06
C SER A 479 -2.48 -11.71 4.48
N ALA A 480 -1.32 -11.15 4.85
CA ALA A 480 -1.04 -9.73 4.81
C ALA A 480 -1.28 -9.20 3.38
N SER A 481 -2.08 -8.15 3.23
CA SER A 481 -2.34 -7.51 1.94
C SER A 481 -2.62 -6.03 2.18
N GLU A 482 -1.79 -5.18 1.61
CA GLU A 482 -1.91 -3.73 1.76
C GLU A 482 -3.23 -3.22 1.18
N ALA A 483 -3.59 -3.69 -0.01
CA ALA A 483 -4.86 -3.35 -0.65
C ALA A 483 -6.07 -3.75 0.22
N ARG A 484 -6.02 -4.94 0.84
CA ARG A 484 -7.09 -5.39 1.75
C ARG A 484 -7.19 -4.51 2.99
N ASP A 485 -6.05 -4.10 3.53
CA ASP A 485 -6.00 -3.26 4.73
C ASP A 485 -6.41 -1.82 4.42
N ALA A 486 -5.98 -1.25 3.29
CA ALA A 486 -6.46 0.03 2.76
C ALA A 486 -7.99 0.05 2.60
N VAL A 487 -8.58 -1.02 2.05
CA VAL A 487 -10.04 -1.17 1.93
C VAL A 487 -10.71 -1.20 3.31
N ARG A 488 -10.14 -1.92 4.29
CA ARG A 488 -10.70 -1.96 5.66
C ARG A 488 -10.64 -0.62 6.36
N ILE A 489 -9.54 0.12 6.21
CA ILE A 489 -9.37 1.46 6.76
C ILE A 489 -10.39 2.42 6.14
N ALA A 490 -10.58 2.37 4.82
CA ALA A 490 -11.61 3.13 4.15
C ALA A 490 -13.02 2.80 4.69
N LEU A 491 -13.26 1.53 5.05
CA LEU A 491 -14.50 1.05 5.66
C LEU A 491 -14.63 1.37 7.16
N HIS A 492 -13.68 2.07 7.78
CA HIS A 492 -13.59 2.25 9.23
C HIS A 492 -13.69 0.94 10.01
N ARG A 493 -13.26 -0.17 9.38
CA ARG A 493 -13.17 -1.48 10.02
C ARG A 493 -11.76 -1.64 10.57
N PRO A 494 -11.59 -2.25 11.75
CA PRO A 494 -10.26 -2.54 12.26
C PRO A 494 -9.49 -3.37 11.23
N VAL A 495 -8.27 -2.92 10.92
CA VAL A 495 -7.28 -3.73 10.22
C VAL A 495 -7.02 -4.93 11.12
N VAL A 496 -7.48 -6.09 10.66
CA VAL A 496 -7.25 -7.34 11.41
C VAL A 496 -5.82 -7.76 11.13
N GLY A 497 -4.86 -7.11 11.79
CA GLY A 497 -3.87 -7.95 12.46
C GLY A 497 -4.61 -8.66 13.57
N VAL A 498 -4.25 -9.90 13.84
CA VAL A 498 -4.75 -10.74 14.94
C VAL A 498 -5.40 -9.88 16.03
N SER A 499 -6.72 -9.68 15.95
CA SER A 499 -7.42 -8.82 16.91
C SER A 499 -7.41 -9.56 18.23
N GLU A 500 -7.50 -8.82 19.33
CA GLU A 500 -7.76 -9.28 20.70
C GLU A 500 -8.77 -10.45 20.80
N ALA A 501 -9.64 -10.67 19.81
CA ALA A 501 -10.47 -11.88 19.69
C ALA A 501 -9.71 -13.23 19.54
N GLU A 502 -8.37 -13.26 19.36
CA GLU A 502 -7.55 -14.47 19.50
C GLU A 502 -6.76 -14.51 20.84
N TYR A 503 -6.94 -13.52 21.72
CA TYR A 503 -6.41 -13.49 23.08
C TYR A 503 -7.56 -13.42 24.09
N PRO A 504 -7.91 -14.59 24.65
CA PRO A 504 -7.25 -14.97 25.90
C PRO A 504 -6.58 -16.33 25.72
N ALA A 505 -5.57 -16.41 24.85
CA ALA A 505 -4.60 -17.46 25.01
C ALA A 505 -3.95 -17.25 26.38
N LYS A 506 -3.84 -18.31 27.18
CA LYS A 506 -3.15 -18.23 28.48
C LYS A 506 -1.78 -17.58 28.25
N PRO A 507 -1.24 -16.77 29.18
CA PRO A 507 0.07 -16.12 29.03
C PRO A 507 1.21 -17.06 28.57
N SER A 508 1.04 -18.38 28.79
CA SER A 508 1.94 -19.46 28.36
C SER A 508 1.91 -19.86 26.88
N ASP A 509 0.92 -19.42 26.08
CA ASP A 509 0.80 -19.85 24.68
C ASP A 509 1.73 -19.01 23.76
N PRO A 510 2.45 -19.64 22.82
CA PRO A 510 3.34 -18.93 21.90
C PRO A 510 2.55 -18.08 20.89
N VAL A 511 3.06 -16.87 20.64
CA VAL A 511 2.62 -15.99 19.56
C VAL A 511 3.37 -16.38 18.28
N VAL A 512 2.63 -16.82 17.27
CA VAL A 512 3.19 -17.24 15.97
C VAL A 512 2.65 -16.33 14.88
N LEU A 513 3.54 -15.58 14.26
CA LEU A 513 3.22 -14.63 13.20
C LEU A 513 3.91 -15.04 11.91
N ALA A 514 3.16 -15.08 10.81
CA ALA A 514 3.68 -15.38 9.48
C ALA A 514 3.78 -14.10 8.65
N SER A 515 4.84 -13.92 7.90
CA SER A 515 5.10 -12.74 7.09
C SER A 515 5.63 -13.25 5.74
N GLY A 516 4.70 -13.67 4.87
CA GLY A 516 4.99 -14.47 3.69
C GLY A 516 5.70 -15.78 4.02
N ASN A 517 6.94 -15.95 3.56
CA ASN A 517 7.76 -17.15 3.77
C ASN A 517 8.74 -17.02 4.98
N LEU A 518 8.56 -15.97 5.79
CA LEU A 518 9.21 -15.72 7.07
C LEU A 518 8.22 -15.93 8.24
N GLY A 519 8.66 -16.59 9.30
CA GLY A 519 7.90 -16.83 10.53
C GLY A 519 8.58 -16.22 11.74
N LEU A 520 7.78 -15.74 12.69
CA LEU A 520 8.25 -15.10 13.92
C LEU A 520 7.52 -15.74 15.10
N LEU A 521 8.29 -16.27 16.05
CA LEU A 521 7.76 -16.87 17.28
C LEU A 521 8.18 -16.01 18.47
N SER A 522 7.21 -15.65 19.30
CA SER A 522 7.45 -14.98 20.57
C SER A 522 6.74 -15.70 21.71
N PHE A 523 7.40 -15.82 22.86
CA PHE A 523 6.88 -16.41 24.09
C PHE A 523 6.66 -15.28 25.11
N PRO A 524 5.41 -14.79 25.26
CA PRO A 524 5.11 -13.59 26.07
C PRO A 524 5.47 -13.73 27.54
N ASP A 525 5.55 -14.95 28.06
CA ASP A 525 5.88 -15.25 29.45
C ASP A 525 7.40 -15.34 29.72
N ILE A 526 8.22 -15.19 28.69
CA ILE A 526 9.68 -15.09 28.84
C ILE A 526 10.08 -13.62 28.62
N GLU A 527 10.64 -13.01 29.67
CA GLU A 527 11.17 -11.65 29.62
C GLU A 527 12.34 -11.53 28.63
N GLY A 528 12.31 -10.49 27.80
CA GLY A 528 13.28 -10.28 26.73
C GLY A 528 13.28 -11.39 25.68
N ARG A 529 14.35 -11.47 24.88
CA ARG A 529 14.50 -12.50 23.85
C ARG A 529 14.86 -13.85 24.47
N ALA A 530 14.00 -14.85 24.30
CA ALA A 530 14.18 -16.19 24.84
C ALA A 530 15.43 -16.85 24.24
N THR A 531 16.22 -17.50 25.08
CA THR A 531 17.39 -18.24 24.63
C THR A 531 17.02 -19.68 24.29
N ARG A 532 17.80 -20.29 23.41
CA ARG A 532 17.73 -21.70 23.08
C ARG A 532 17.65 -22.56 24.35
N GLU A 533 18.49 -22.32 25.34
CA GLU A 533 18.54 -23.11 26.56
C GLU A 533 17.27 -22.95 27.43
N GLN A 534 16.60 -21.81 27.36
CA GLN A 534 15.27 -21.63 27.97
C GLN A 534 14.21 -22.40 27.20
N LEU A 535 14.23 -22.31 25.87
CA LEU A 535 13.29 -23.00 24.99
C LEU A 535 13.44 -24.53 25.07
N ASP A 536 14.66 -25.06 25.06
CA ASP A 536 14.94 -26.51 25.15
C ASP A 536 14.51 -27.07 26.51
N ARG A 537 14.65 -26.30 27.61
CA ARG A 537 14.16 -26.73 28.94
C ARG A 537 12.63 -26.77 29.01
N ARG A 538 11.96 -25.82 28.35
CA ARG A 538 10.51 -25.65 28.46
C ARG A 538 9.74 -26.46 27.42
N TYR A 539 10.27 -26.53 26.21
CA TYR A 539 9.69 -27.17 25.03
C TYR A 539 10.77 -27.99 24.31
N PRO A 540 11.22 -29.13 24.88
CA PRO A 540 12.39 -29.88 24.38
C PRO A 540 12.29 -30.34 22.92
N ALA A 541 11.07 -30.49 22.39
CA ALA A 541 10.84 -30.92 21.02
C ALA A 541 10.77 -29.77 20.01
N LEU A 542 10.61 -28.52 20.44
CA LEU A 542 10.24 -27.40 19.56
C LEU A 542 11.30 -27.10 18.48
N LEU A 543 12.52 -26.74 18.89
CA LEU A 543 13.55 -26.30 17.96
C LEU A 543 13.99 -27.44 17.03
N GLY A 544 14.13 -28.65 17.57
CA GLY A 544 14.43 -29.84 16.77
C GLY A 544 13.34 -30.17 15.75
N THR A 545 12.06 -30.09 16.13
CA THR A 545 10.93 -30.32 15.22
C THR A 545 10.90 -29.29 14.09
N LEU A 546 11.13 -28.02 14.39
CA LEU A 546 11.15 -26.95 13.39
C LEU A 546 12.36 -27.09 12.45
N ALA A 547 13.57 -27.27 12.99
CA ALA A 547 14.80 -27.33 12.20
C ALA A 547 14.87 -28.58 11.29
N ALA A 548 14.26 -29.70 11.72
CA ALA A 548 14.21 -30.93 10.93
C ALA A 548 13.07 -30.96 9.89
N HIS A 549 12.13 -30.00 9.93
CA HIS A 549 10.98 -30.02 9.04
C HIS A 549 11.39 -29.62 7.61
N PRO A 550 11.06 -30.41 6.56
CA PRO A 550 11.51 -30.15 5.17
C PRO A 550 11.00 -28.83 4.58
N GLY A 551 9.92 -28.28 5.16
CA GLY A 551 9.38 -26.97 4.80
C GLY A 551 10.13 -25.76 5.38
N ILE A 552 11.10 -25.97 6.27
CA ILE A 552 11.87 -24.93 6.96
C ILE A 552 13.32 -24.99 6.49
N GLY A 553 13.86 -23.85 6.09
CA GLY A 553 15.24 -23.73 5.63
C GLY A 553 16.20 -23.59 6.80
N PHE A 554 15.88 -22.70 7.73
CA PHE A 554 16.68 -22.49 8.95
C PHE A 554 15.90 -21.70 10.02
N LEU A 555 16.44 -21.72 11.24
CA LEU A 555 16.00 -20.93 12.38
C LEU A 555 17.14 -20.02 12.85
N LEU A 556 16.83 -18.82 13.31
CA LEU A 556 17.74 -17.99 14.10
C LEU A 556 17.22 -17.91 15.54
N VAL A 557 18.06 -18.28 16.50
CA VAL A 557 17.75 -18.28 17.94
C VAL A 557 18.93 -17.77 18.75
N LYS A 558 18.66 -17.02 19.83
CA LYS A 558 19.70 -16.56 20.76
C LYS A 558 20.22 -17.74 21.60
N SER A 559 21.53 -17.92 21.76
CA SER A 559 22.10 -18.86 22.76
C SER A 559 22.90 -18.10 23.82
N GLN A 560 22.83 -18.57 25.06
CA GLN A 560 23.64 -18.03 26.16
C GLN A 560 25.13 -18.36 26.00
N LYS A 561 25.44 -19.51 25.39
CA LYS A 561 26.80 -20.05 25.32
C LYS A 561 27.58 -19.55 24.10
N HIS A 562 26.90 -19.39 22.96
CA HIS A 562 27.56 -19.17 21.66
C HIS A 562 27.19 -17.83 21.00
N GLY A 563 26.46 -16.96 21.70
CA GLY A 563 25.71 -15.89 21.03
C GLY A 563 24.57 -16.48 20.20
N SER A 564 23.98 -15.72 19.28
CA SER A 564 22.93 -16.28 18.43
C SER A 564 23.47 -17.40 17.53
N VAL A 565 22.63 -18.40 17.24
CA VAL A 565 22.97 -19.56 16.41
C VAL A 565 21.92 -19.74 15.32
N VAL A 566 22.37 -20.27 14.18
CA VAL A 566 21.50 -20.73 13.10
C VAL A 566 21.35 -22.24 13.20
N LEU A 567 20.09 -22.70 13.28
CA LEU A 567 19.74 -24.11 13.27
C LEU A 567 19.17 -24.49 11.91
N GLY A 568 19.49 -25.68 11.40
CA GLY A 568 18.94 -26.13 10.12
C GLY A 568 18.85 -27.65 9.97
N PRO A 569 18.52 -28.12 8.76
CA PRO A 569 18.36 -29.54 8.46
C PRO A 569 19.60 -30.36 8.81
N GLY A 570 19.40 -31.65 9.09
CA GLY A 570 20.51 -32.57 9.41
C GLY A 570 21.19 -32.31 10.75
N GLY A 571 20.58 -31.52 11.63
CA GLY A 571 21.16 -31.16 12.94
C GLY A 571 22.23 -30.06 12.86
N ALA A 572 22.26 -29.29 11.76
CA ALA A 572 23.18 -28.18 11.61
C ALA A 572 22.95 -27.13 12.70
N GLU A 573 24.03 -26.73 13.37
CA GLU A 573 24.06 -25.67 14.36
C GLU A 573 25.33 -24.86 14.13
N ILE A 574 25.18 -23.60 13.71
CA ILE A 574 26.32 -22.73 13.38
C ILE A 574 26.20 -21.44 14.19
N PRO A 575 27.22 -21.07 15.00
CA PRO A 575 27.27 -19.76 15.63
C PRO A 575 27.18 -18.63 14.59
N LEU A 576 26.39 -17.60 14.87
CA LEU A 576 26.14 -16.51 13.93
C LEU A 576 27.42 -15.76 13.51
N ALA A 577 28.42 -15.71 14.40
CA ALA A 577 29.75 -15.17 14.11
C ALA A 577 30.49 -15.96 13.01
N GLU A 578 30.22 -17.26 12.89
CA GLU A 578 30.86 -18.18 11.95
C GLU A 578 30.03 -18.43 10.68
N LEU A 579 28.79 -17.91 10.61
CA LEU A 579 27.86 -18.14 9.50
C LEU A 579 28.43 -17.65 8.16
N ARG A 580 28.50 -18.49 7.13
CA ARG A 580 28.98 -18.08 5.80
C ARG A 580 27.95 -18.38 4.73
N ASP A 581 27.90 -17.53 3.71
CA ASP A 581 27.13 -17.84 2.50
C ASP A 581 27.70 -19.09 1.83
N GLY A 582 26.86 -19.86 1.14
CA GLY A 582 27.31 -21.05 0.42
C GLY A 582 27.57 -22.29 1.29
N GLU A 583 27.51 -22.16 2.62
CA GLU A 583 27.78 -23.24 3.57
C GLU A 583 26.55 -23.59 4.44
N GLY A 584 26.43 -24.86 4.82
CA GLY A 584 25.39 -25.34 5.74
C GLY A 584 23.98 -24.91 5.32
N PRO A 585 23.14 -24.43 6.26
CA PRO A 585 21.79 -23.95 5.95
C PRO A 585 21.75 -22.71 5.03
N MET A 586 22.86 -21.98 4.84
CA MET A 586 22.92 -20.81 3.97
C MET A 586 23.22 -21.15 2.50
N ALA A 587 23.58 -22.40 2.20
CA ALA A 587 24.07 -22.81 0.89
C ALA A 587 23.15 -22.42 -0.29
N VAL A 588 21.84 -22.39 -0.08
CA VAL A 588 20.84 -22.14 -1.12
C VAL A 588 20.30 -20.72 -1.17
N PHE A 589 20.71 -19.81 -0.28
CA PHE A 589 20.10 -18.47 -0.16
C PHE A 589 20.87 -17.37 -0.93
N GLY A 590 22.05 -17.70 -1.45
CA GLY A 590 22.86 -16.80 -2.26
C GLY A 590 23.69 -15.78 -1.45
N PRO A 591 24.46 -14.93 -2.14
CA PRO A 591 25.36 -13.97 -1.50
C PRO A 591 24.64 -12.92 -0.65
N GLY A 592 25.21 -12.58 0.51
CA GLY A 592 24.69 -11.59 1.46
C GLY A 592 23.64 -12.13 2.43
N ALA A 593 23.25 -13.41 2.33
CA ALA A 593 22.26 -14.03 3.20
C ALA A 593 22.72 -14.04 4.67
N ALA A 594 23.97 -14.44 4.94
CA ALA A 594 24.52 -14.48 6.28
C ALA A 594 24.57 -13.08 6.93
N ASP A 595 24.92 -12.05 6.15
CA ASP A 595 24.95 -10.67 6.63
C ASP A 595 23.56 -10.11 6.90
N ALA A 596 22.56 -10.46 6.08
CA ALA A 596 21.17 -10.12 6.34
C ALA A 596 20.67 -10.74 7.66
N VAL A 597 21.02 -12.01 7.92
CA VAL A 597 20.69 -12.70 9.19
C VAL A 597 21.38 -12.00 10.38
N ARG A 598 22.67 -11.65 10.26
CA ARG A 598 23.41 -10.91 11.29
C ARG A 598 22.80 -9.56 11.60
N ARG A 599 22.42 -8.81 10.57
CA ARG A 599 21.82 -7.48 10.72
C ARG A 599 20.52 -7.58 11.51
N THR A 600 19.63 -8.51 11.15
CA THR A 600 18.35 -8.70 11.84
C THR A 600 18.52 -9.21 13.27
N ASP A 601 19.53 -10.05 13.55
CA ASP A 601 19.81 -10.51 14.92
C ASP A 601 20.08 -9.36 15.89
N GLY A 602 20.64 -8.25 15.40
CA GLY A 602 20.92 -7.04 16.17
C GLY A 602 19.70 -6.15 16.44
N PHE A 603 18.52 -6.47 15.91
CA PHE A 603 17.32 -5.67 16.15
C PHE A 603 16.76 -5.90 17.57
N PRO A 604 16.40 -4.83 18.31
CA PRO A 604 15.78 -4.95 19.63
C PRO A 604 14.54 -5.86 19.66
N HIS A 605 13.65 -5.74 18.68
CA HIS A 605 12.40 -6.51 18.62
C HIS A 605 12.46 -7.72 17.68
N VAL A 606 13.67 -8.25 17.42
CA VAL A 606 13.78 -9.56 16.75
C VAL A 606 13.08 -10.64 17.59
N ALA A 607 12.38 -11.56 16.92
CA ALA A 607 11.62 -12.59 17.61
C ALA A 607 12.53 -13.57 18.39
N ASP A 608 11.93 -14.32 19.32
CA ASP A 608 12.64 -15.36 20.07
C ASP A 608 13.21 -16.42 19.11
N VAL A 609 12.40 -16.80 18.11
CA VAL A 609 12.82 -17.63 16.99
C VAL A 609 12.35 -16.99 15.70
N MET A 610 13.29 -16.65 14.82
CA MET A 610 12.99 -16.32 13.42
C MET A 610 13.05 -17.62 12.60
N VAL A 611 12.09 -17.81 11.70
CA VAL A 611 11.93 -19.04 10.92
C VAL A 611 11.91 -18.67 9.43
N ASN A 612 12.94 -19.03 8.68
CA ASN A 612 12.87 -18.92 7.23
C ASN A 612 12.36 -20.24 6.65
N SER A 613 11.36 -20.19 5.77
CA SER A 613 10.95 -21.38 5.01
C SER A 613 12.10 -21.89 4.13
N MET A 614 11.94 -23.10 3.61
CA MET A 614 12.84 -23.64 2.59
C MET A 614 12.88 -22.77 1.34
N HIS A 615 14.00 -22.84 0.60
CA HIS A 615 14.15 -22.33 -0.76
C HIS A 615 14.68 -23.44 -1.67
N ASP A 616 14.00 -23.65 -2.81
CA ASP A 616 14.40 -24.59 -3.85
C ASP A 616 15.07 -23.79 -4.98
N PRO A 617 16.41 -23.87 -5.11
CA PRO A 617 17.15 -23.08 -6.10
C PRO A 617 16.89 -23.52 -7.55
N GLU A 618 16.40 -24.74 -7.80
CA GLU A 618 16.11 -25.19 -9.17
C GLU A 618 14.82 -24.56 -9.71
N THR A 619 13.83 -24.42 -8.84
CA THR A 619 12.50 -23.91 -9.22
C THR A 619 12.24 -22.48 -8.75
N GLY A 620 13.13 -21.90 -7.94
CA GLY A 620 12.96 -20.62 -7.26
C GLY A 620 11.86 -20.63 -6.20
N ARG A 621 11.38 -21.81 -5.80
CA ARG A 621 10.19 -21.94 -4.95
C ARG A 621 10.48 -21.72 -3.49
N VAL A 622 9.53 -21.10 -2.80
CA VAL A 622 9.49 -20.98 -1.33
C VAL A 622 8.12 -21.41 -0.80
N HIS A 623 8.05 -21.80 0.47
CA HIS A 623 6.77 -22.16 1.09
C HIS A 623 6.28 -21.04 2.01
N ALA A 624 5.32 -20.25 1.52
CA ALA A 624 4.67 -19.21 2.29
C ALA A 624 3.96 -19.80 3.52
N PHE A 625 4.20 -19.25 4.71
CA PHE A 625 3.44 -19.57 5.92
C PHE A 625 2.04 -18.93 5.93
N GLU A 626 1.75 -18.06 4.96
CA GLU A 626 0.46 -17.43 4.70
C GLU A 626 -0.27 -18.04 3.49
N GLU A 627 -1.56 -17.72 3.31
CA GLU A 627 -2.33 -18.11 2.11
C GLU A 627 -1.94 -17.31 0.85
N GLN A 628 -0.67 -17.42 0.41
CA GLN A 628 -0.13 -16.76 -0.78
C GLN A 628 0.70 -17.75 -1.61
N ILE A 629 0.58 -17.70 -2.95
CA ILE A 629 1.33 -18.57 -3.89
C ILE A 629 2.38 -17.83 -4.72
N GLY A 630 2.30 -16.49 -4.75
CA GLY A 630 3.47 -15.64 -4.90
C GLY A 630 3.79 -15.09 -3.52
N SER A 631 5.03 -15.19 -3.06
CA SER A 631 5.40 -14.86 -1.69
C SER A 631 6.62 -13.98 -1.65
N HIS A 632 6.66 -13.13 -0.63
CA HIS A 632 7.82 -12.34 -0.27
C HIS A 632 7.87 -12.18 1.25
N GLY A 633 9.03 -11.87 1.80
CA GLY A 633 9.24 -11.48 3.19
C GLY A 633 10.36 -12.19 3.93
N GLY A 634 10.88 -13.29 3.39
CA GLY A 634 12.07 -13.97 3.87
C GLY A 634 13.20 -13.96 2.83
N LEU A 635 14.17 -14.84 3.02
CA LEU A 635 15.24 -15.11 2.06
C LEU A 635 14.81 -16.19 1.06
N GLY A 636 15.38 -16.11 -0.15
CA GLY A 636 15.34 -17.14 -1.18
C GLY A 636 14.47 -16.81 -2.38
N GLY A 637 14.89 -17.22 -3.57
CA GLY A 637 14.21 -16.98 -4.83
C GLY A 637 14.22 -15.51 -5.27
N GLU A 638 13.31 -15.17 -6.19
CA GLU A 638 13.25 -13.85 -6.83
C GLU A 638 12.80 -12.71 -5.91
N GLN A 639 12.19 -13.02 -4.75
CA GLN A 639 11.71 -12.01 -3.79
C GLN A 639 12.80 -11.03 -3.33
N SER A 640 14.04 -11.49 -3.25
CA SER A 640 15.18 -10.68 -2.78
C SER A 640 15.90 -9.93 -3.90
N ARG A 641 15.39 -9.96 -5.14
CA ARG A 641 16.01 -9.34 -6.33
C ARG A 641 15.12 -8.27 -7.00
N PRO A 642 14.77 -7.18 -6.31
CA PRO A 642 14.15 -6.00 -6.92
C PRO A 642 15.12 -5.23 -7.84
N PHE A 643 14.65 -4.11 -8.41
CA PHE A 643 15.39 -3.35 -9.41
C PHE A 643 15.29 -1.83 -9.23
N LEU A 644 16.23 -1.12 -9.86
CA LEU A 644 16.22 0.29 -10.21
C LEU A 644 16.32 0.41 -11.74
N LEU A 645 15.35 1.05 -12.38
CA LEU A 645 15.37 1.43 -13.79
C LEU A 645 15.44 2.95 -13.86
N TRP A 646 16.63 3.47 -14.19
CA TRP A 646 16.97 4.87 -13.96
C TRP A 646 17.59 5.51 -15.21
N PRO A 647 17.36 6.83 -15.47
CA PRO A 647 17.94 7.50 -16.63
C PRO A 647 19.46 7.62 -16.51
N ARG A 648 20.20 7.29 -17.57
CA ARG A 648 21.69 7.31 -17.60
C ARG A 648 22.31 8.68 -17.32
N THR A 649 21.51 9.75 -17.31
CA THR A 649 21.93 11.11 -16.92
C THR A 649 22.13 11.30 -15.42
N LEU A 650 21.72 10.35 -14.58
CA LEU A 650 21.95 10.36 -13.13
C LEU A 650 23.23 9.59 -12.80
N THR A 651 23.81 9.79 -11.61
CA THR A 651 24.97 8.98 -11.18
C THR A 651 24.60 7.50 -11.02
N ASP A 652 25.53 6.60 -11.35
CA ASP A 652 25.30 5.16 -11.21
C ASP A 652 25.04 4.80 -9.73
N PRO A 653 24.06 3.90 -9.43
CA PRO A 653 23.80 3.46 -8.06
C PRO A 653 25.03 2.98 -7.30
N LEU A 654 25.97 2.29 -7.95
CA LEU A 654 27.19 1.81 -7.29
C LEU A 654 28.16 2.96 -6.99
N ASP A 655 28.32 3.90 -7.92
CA ASP A 655 29.13 5.11 -7.72
C ASP A 655 28.56 5.99 -6.61
N ALA A 656 27.23 6.13 -6.56
CA ALA A 656 26.53 6.87 -5.52
C ALA A 656 26.76 6.27 -4.13
N MET A 657 26.90 4.95 -4.02
CA MET A 657 27.24 4.27 -2.77
C MET A 657 28.71 4.41 -2.40
N ALA A 658 29.62 4.34 -3.39
CA ALA A 658 31.06 4.48 -3.17
C ALA A 658 31.46 5.89 -2.70
N ALA A 659 30.77 6.93 -3.18
CA ALA A 659 31.05 8.32 -2.83
C ALA A 659 30.81 8.67 -1.35
N ASP A 660 29.99 7.89 -0.63
CA ASP A 660 29.66 8.12 0.78
C ASP A 660 30.55 7.28 1.73
N LEU A 661 31.46 6.45 1.19
CA LEU A 661 32.39 5.64 1.97
C LEU A 661 33.72 6.38 2.19
N PRO A 662 34.41 6.18 3.34
CA PRO A 662 35.75 6.73 3.57
C PRO A 662 36.73 6.24 2.49
N PRO A 663 37.68 7.09 2.04
CA PRO A 663 38.72 6.68 1.09
C PRO A 663 39.47 5.45 1.61
N GLY A 664 39.52 4.36 0.83
CA GLY A 664 40.23 3.13 1.17
C GLY A 664 39.38 1.96 1.66
N THR A 665 38.05 2.09 1.67
CA THR A 665 37.13 0.94 1.79
C THR A 665 36.93 0.30 0.42
N SER A 666 37.14 -1.03 0.30
CA SER A 666 37.13 -1.70 -0.99
C SER A 666 35.71 -1.87 -1.55
N GLU A 667 35.57 -1.78 -2.87
CA GLU A 667 34.37 -2.09 -3.66
C GLU A 667 33.93 -3.56 -3.61
N ALA A 668 34.72 -4.43 -2.96
CA ALA A 668 34.38 -5.82 -2.77
C ALA A 668 33.18 -5.93 -1.81
N GLY A 669 32.08 -6.52 -2.29
CA GLY A 669 31.06 -7.06 -1.42
C GLY A 669 31.67 -8.11 -0.46
N PRO A 670 30.91 -8.58 0.54
CA PRO A 670 31.35 -9.70 1.36
C PRO A 670 31.85 -10.84 0.44
N ALA A 671 33.10 -11.25 0.64
CA ALA A 671 33.82 -12.28 -0.14
C ALA A 671 34.53 -11.87 -1.46
N GLY A 672 34.75 -10.58 -1.79
CA GLY A 672 35.59 -10.23 -2.94
C GLY A 672 34.92 -10.37 -4.31
N ILE A 673 33.60 -10.56 -4.33
CA ILE A 673 32.78 -10.65 -5.54
C ILE A 673 32.29 -9.23 -5.90
N PRO A 674 32.33 -8.80 -7.18
CA PRO A 674 31.76 -7.53 -7.61
C PRO A 674 30.29 -7.44 -7.21
N GLN A 675 29.92 -6.39 -6.49
CA GLN A 675 28.54 -6.19 -6.05
C GLN A 675 27.67 -5.90 -7.28
N ALA A 676 26.63 -6.72 -7.51
CA ALA A 676 25.74 -6.55 -8.66
C ALA A 676 24.83 -5.30 -8.55
N GLY A 677 24.72 -4.72 -7.35
CA GLY A 677 23.93 -3.53 -7.05
C GLY A 677 23.82 -3.25 -5.56
N PRO A 678 23.01 -2.25 -5.16
CA PRO A 678 22.80 -1.91 -3.75
C PRO A 678 22.31 -3.07 -2.88
N VAL A 679 22.68 -3.08 -1.60
CA VAL A 679 22.22 -4.08 -0.62
C VAL A 679 21.48 -3.39 0.52
N GLY A 680 20.23 -3.77 0.72
CA GLY A 680 19.32 -3.21 1.72
C GLY A 680 18.64 -1.91 1.30
N ALA A 681 17.48 -1.65 1.89
CA ALA A 681 16.66 -0.48 1.55
C ALA A 681 17.35 0.87 1.90
N GLU A 682 18.21 0.87 2.91
CA GLU A 682 18.98 2.06 3.30
C GLU A 682 20.03 2.45 2.25
N ALA A 683 20.59 1.48 1.52
CA ALA A 683 21.49 1.76 0.39
C ALA A 683 20.73 2.42 -0.76
N VAL A 684 19.53 1.92 -1.09
CA VAL A 684 18.65 2.53 -2.08
C VAL A 684 18.29 3.97 -1.68
N HIS A 685 18.00 4.23 -0.40
CA HIS A 685 17.77 5.60 0.09
C HIS A 685 18.94 6.54 -0.24
N ARG A 686 20.19 6.12 -0.02
CA ARG A 686 21.36 6.95 -0.33
C ARG A 686 21.47 7.26 -1.81
N VAL A 687 21.23 6.27 -2.68
CA VAL A 687 21.19 6.46 -4.14
C VAL A 687 20.13 7.50 -4.53
N LEU A 688 18.89 7.35 -4.03
CA LEU A 688 17.79 8.25 -4.35
C LEU A 688 18.03 9.67 -3.79
N ALA A 689 18.57 9.78 -2.58
CA ALA A 689 18.93 11.05 -1.96
C ALA A 689 20.06 11.74 -2.73
N ARG A 690 21.02 10.98 -3.25
CA ARG A 690 22.09 11.49 -4.12
C ARG A 690 21.53 12.06 -5.42
N TRP A 691 20.65 11.34 -6.10
CA TRP A 691 19.98 11.85 -7.31
C TRP A 691 19.16 13.11 -7.05
N LEU A 692 18.49 13.22 -5.90
CA LEU A 692 17.79 14.45 -5.50
C LEU A 692 18.75 15.63 -5.32
N ARG A 693 19.90 15.40 -4.66
CA ARG A 693 20.94 16.42 -4.48
C ARG A 693 21.57 16.84 -5.81
N GLU A 694 21.80 15.92 -6.73
CA GLU A 694 22.31 16.20 -8.08
C GLU A 694 21.39 17.12 -8.87
N LEU A 695 20.08 16.87 -8.78
CA LEU A 695 19.10 17.67 -9.52
C LEU A 695 18.79 19.00 -8.84
N SER A 696 18.66 19.04 -7.51
CA SER A 696 18.14 20.21 -6.79
C SER A 696 19.19 20.99 -5.99
N GLY A 697 20.44 20.55 -5.94
CA GLY A 697 21.48 21.09 -5.04
C GLY A 697 21.30 20.65 -3.58
N PRO A 698 22.16 21.11 -2.65
CA PRO A 698 22.02 20.84 -1.22
C PRO A 698 20.66 21.35 -0.72
N GLN A 699 19.84 20.45 -0.21
CA GLN A 699 18.53 20.81 0.31
C GLN A 699 18.67 21.18 1.79
N VAL A 700 18.57 22.47 2.12
CA VAL A 700 18.44 22.94 3.50
C VAL A 700 16.94 23.15 3.77
N PRO A 701 16.32 22.39 4.69
CA PRO A 701 14.93 22.63 5.06
C PRO A 701 14.78 24.07 5.56
N LEU A 702 13.97 24.88 4.88
CA LEU A 702 13.52 26.14 5.46
C LEU A 702 12.65 25.79 6.68
N GLN A 703 13.02 26.27 7.87
CA GLN A 703 12.20 26.11 9.06
C GLN A 703 10.79 26.64 8.78
N GLN A 704 9.82 25.73 8.60
CA GLN A 704 8.42 26.09 8.72
C GLN A 704 8.12 26.23 10.22
N GLU A 705 7.69 27.42 10.63
CA GLU A 705 7.04 27.62 11.93
C GLU A 705 5.93 26.57 12.09
N GLY A 706 6.09 25.68 13.08
CA GLY A 706 5.12 24.63 13.40
C GLY A 706 5.66 23.20 13.40
N PHE A 707 6.92 22.97 13.04
CA PHE A 707 7.65 21.75 13.42
C PHE A 707 8.69 22.09 14.49
N THR A 708 8.23 22.64 15.62
CA THR A 708 9.00 22.49 16.84
C THR A 708 8.97 21.02 17.19
N GLY A 709 10.14 20.39 17.30
CA GLY A 709 10.35 19.21 18.14
C GLY A 709 10.08 19.55 19.60
N ALA A 710 8.90 20.09 19.89
CA ALA A 710 8.46 20.39 21.24
C ALA A 710 8.06 19.07 21.87
N VAL A 711 8.87 18.67 22.85
CA VAL A 711 8.52 17.78 23.95
C VAL A 711 7.04 17.98 24.29
N ARG A 712 6.20 17.04 23.89
CA ARG A 712 4.87 16.90 24.48
C ARG A 712 4.96 15.72 25.44
N VAL A 713 5.08 16.13 26.70
CA VAL A 713 4.64 15.47 27.94
C VAL A 713 3.93 14.15 27.69
N ASP A 714 4.44 13.10 28.34
CA ASP A 714 3.82 11.78 28.47
C ASP A 714 2.32 11.92 28.77
N GLU A 715 1.48 11.85 27.73
CA GLU A 715 0.07 11.54 27.91
C GLU A 715 -0.04 10.01 27.86
N PRO A 716 -0.53 9.38 28.95
CA PRO A 716 -0.70 7.93 28.97
C PRO A 716 -1.72 7.51 27.92
N PHE A 717 -1.49 6.33 27.36
CA PHE A 717 -2.41 5.63 26.47
C PHE A 717 -3.85 5.65 27.03
N PRO A 718 -4.89 5.83 26.20
CA PRO A 718 -6.26 5.73 26.69
C PRO A 718 -6.52 4.30 27.16
N GLU A 719 -6.72 4.13 28.47
CA GLU A 719 -7.17 2.86 29.05
C GLU A 719 -8.47 2.44 28.37
N GLY A 720 -8.39 1.30 27.69
CA GLY A 720 -9.57 0.61 27.18
C GLY A 720 -10.45 0.19 28.35
N VAL A 721 -11.76 0.34 28.15
CA VAL A 721 -12.86 -0.06 29.03
C VAL A 721 -12.60 -1.41 29.70
N ALA A 722 -12.00 -1.38 30.90
CA ALA A 722 -11.92 -2.50 31.80
C ALA A 722 -13.22 -2.53 32.61
N GLY A 723 -13.85 -3.71 32.62
CA GLY A 723 -15.11 -3.96 33.30
C GLY A 723 -15.07 -3.54 34.77
N ALA A 724 -16.21 -3.02 35.23
CA ALA A 724 -16.44 -2.68 36.62
C ALA A 724 -16.12 -3.86 37.55
N ALA A 725 -15.03 -3.72 38.30
CA ALA A 725 -14.79 -4.41 39.55
C ALA A 725 -14.20 -3.37 40.52
N THR A 726 -15.06 -2.81 41.36
CA THR A 726 -14.71 -1.89 42.44
C THR A 726 -13.78 -2.57 43.46
N PRO A 727 -12.62 -1.99 43.80
CA PRO A 727 -11.90 -2.31 45.02
C PRO A 727 -12.26 -1.30 46.12
N VAL A 728 -12.62 -1.82 47.29
CA VAL A 728 -12.83 -1.07 48.53
C VAL A 728 -11.45 -0.61 49.04
N SER A 729 -11.30 0.69 49.28
CA SER A 729 -10.09 1.29 49.84
C SER A 729 -9.97 1.02 51.35
N ALA A 730 -8.74 0.78 51.80
CA ALA A 730 -8.33 0.94 53.19
C ALA A 730 -7.08 1.81 53.20
N ASP A 731 -7.26 3.07 53.59
CA ASP A 731 -6.20 4.06 53.75
C ASP A 731 -5.40 3.80 55.03
N VAL A 732 -4.07 3.92 54.91
CA VAL A 732 -3.11 3.97 56.01
C VAL A 732 -2.72 5.44 56.22
N PRO A 733 -2.81 5.99 57.45
CA PRO A 733 -2.28 7.33 57.72
C PRO A 733 -0.90 7.30 58.39
N VAL A 734 -0.06 8.26 58.02
CA VAL A 734 1.27 8.51 58.58
C VAL A 734 1.20 9.62 59.66
N ALA A 735 1.68 9.25 60.84
CA ALA A 735 2.31 10.01 61.94
C ALA A 735 1.95 11.48 62.23
N ALA A 736 1.48 11.71 63.46
CA ALA A 736 1.90 12.82 64.30
C ALA A 736 1.92 12.37 65.78
N GLU A 737 3.09 12.45 66.42
CA GLU A 737 3.26 12.33 67.88
C GLU A 737 2.73 13.59 68.60
N VAL A 738 2.15 13.40 69.79
CA VAL A 738 2.61 13.96 71.09
C VAL A 738 1.46 13.94 72.12
N VAL A 739 1.55 12.97 73.06
CA VAL A 739 1.41 13.10 74.54
C VAL A 739 -0.03 13.09 75.15
N PRO A 740 -0.22 12.46 76.34
CA PRO A 740 -1.13 11.32 76.51
C PRO A 740 -2.15 11.49 77.65
N LEU A 741 -3.08 10.55 77.79
CA LEU A 741 -3.62 10.15 79.09
C LEU A 741 -4.29 8.77 79.03
N ARG A 742 -3.56 7.80 79.60
CA ARG A 742 -3.97 6.70 80.50
C ARG A 742 -5.49 6.59 80.79
N VAL A 743 -6.03 5.36 80.74
CA VAL A 743 -6.54 4.59 81.90
C VAL A 743 -7.52 3.49 81.41
N ASP A 744 -7.15 2.27 81.79
CA ASP A 744 -7.91 1.05 82.11
C ASP A 744 -8.68 0.19 81.08
N ALA A 745 -8.29 -1.09 81.12
CA ALA A 745 -9.01 -2.31 80.76
C ALA A 745 -10.24 -2.52 81.70
N PRO A 746 -11.10 -3.56 81.60
CA PRO A 746 -10.76 -4.93 81.20
C PRO A 746 -11.84 -5.73 80.42
N GLU A 747 -11.42 -6.94 80.03
CA GLU A 747 -12.12 -8.25 80.09
C GLU A 747 -13.64 -8.27 79.93
N SER A 748 -14.23 -9.07 79.05
CA SER A 748 -14.36 -10.54 79.09
C SER A 748 -15.50 -10.83 78.09
N GLY A 749 -15.49 -11.86 77.28
CA GLY A 749 -15.64 -13.25 77.68
C GLY A 749 -16.77 -13.84 76.84
N ASP A 750 -16.53 -15.06 76.34
CA ASP A 750 -17.51 -16.12 76.08
C ASP A 750 -18.69 -15.86 75.11
N ALA A 751 -19.25 -16.82 74.41
CA ALA A 751 -18.91 -18.18 74.02
C ALA A 751 -20.10 -18.62 73.12
N VAL A 752 -19.77 -19.27 72.00
CA VAL A 752 -20.42 -20.51 71.50
C VAL A 752 -21.85 -20.46 70.90
N PRO A 753 -22.14 -21.35 69.92
CA PRO A 753 -23.12 -21.16 68.86
C PRO A 753 -24.29 -22.17 68.87
N GLY A 754 -25.25 -22.00 67.96
CA GLY A 754 -26.28 -22.99 67.57
C GLY A 754 -27.32 -22.31 66.68
N ALA A 755 -27.42 -22.57 65.37
CA ALA A 755 -27.84 -23.79 64.68
C ALA A 755 -29.36 -24.06 64.70
N ARG A 756 -29.89 -24.18 63.47
CA ARG A 756 -31.03 -24.99 62.98
C ARG A 756 -32.36 -24.28 62.70
N GLY A 757 -32.85 -24.64 61.52
CA GLY A 757 -34.11 -24.31 60.88
C GLY A 757 -33.95 -24.61 59.40
#